data_AF-A0A0S8HM83-F1
#
_entry.id   AF-A0A0S8HM83-F1
#
_cell.length_a   1.000
_cell.length_b   1.000
_cell.length_c   1.000
_cell.angle_alpha   90.00
_cell.angle_beta   90.00
_cell.angle_gamma   90.00
#
_symmetry.space_group_name_H-M   'P 1'
#
loop_
_entity.id
_entity.type
_entity.pdbx_description
1 polymer ?
#
loop_
_entity_poly.entity_id
_entity_poly.type
_entity_poly.pdbx_seq_one_letter_code
_entity_poly.pdbx_strand_id
1 'polypeptide(L)'
;VVLLLLLSIPFAYSLERLLVGSPHIYRQISWFVLFFLVTFAVLYMVNPAFRIAATPIVIFLAFGIILLSVTVIVIMTRKLESEVRRMQGLGTTVHSADVSRLGTMMAAVSMGISTMRRRPIRTLLTAVTVVLLTFTILTFASFTSGWGNRRTYTGPMSGPPRLLVRHPVWTTINEEIADMLSGFLQEEATVVPRYWVSQTASEVQAYKDANRTREIIVADAKGGRIVAMSALVGLDYRDVQRVPKLAEALGGHPEQLAADGVYLTAAVAGSEGLRVNVGDKVCIEGVMCTLAGVVEARKITTYAQLEGSSLLPVDYEASSGGAASSYQAAETTSLADLPETESAQFVNYGADRVVIVPPELARRLGGRVCSIHVYPKEKADIQRMAQRVATVTHLPTYRGAGGGVYRLFFTTLTEASGWKDLIIPVVLGGLIIFATMLGSVSDREKEIYAFSALGLAPPHVAGLFFAEASVYAVVGGMGGYLLGQVVSRALNHIAGLKWFEAFTPPTMNYSSTNAIVTVLVVMGTVLISTIYPAVKASRSANPGVQRSWRIGRPKGDLYDLVFPFTVSAYDITGVVSFLQEHFRNFSDTALGVFATFAVHIFKQSEGKLGMQAQVALAPFDLGVSQRFALMAQPSEIEGIEEIRILLRRVSGTRGDWQRANRVFINELRKQLLIWRSLSPQVMERYRASTLQQWEELPVENVRPETFGENP
;
A
#
# COMPACT_ATOMS: atom_id res chain seq x y z
N VAL A 1 17.31 1.54 -3.04
CA VAL A 1 17.96 0.93 -4.24
C VAL A 1 16.94 0.34 -5.21
N VAL A 2 16.17 -0.69 -4.83
CA VAL A 2 15.24 -1.40 -5.74
C VAL A 2 14.24 -0.46 -6.44
N LEU A 3 13.59 0.44 -5.70
CA LEU A 3 12.61 1.38 -6.28
C LEU A 3 13.23 2.38 -7.26
N LEU A 4 14.48 2.79 -7.05
CA LEU A 4 15.20 3.66 -8.00
C LEU A 4 15.54 2.91 -9.29
N LEU A 5 15.89 1.62 -9.19
CA LEU A 5 16.07 0.75 -10.36
C LEU A 5 14.75 0.53 -11.11
N LEU A 6 13.64 0.36 -10.37
CA LEU A 6 12.31 0.26 -10.98
C LEU A 6 11.94 1.49 -11.80
N LEU A 7 12.21 2.68 -11.27
CA LEU A 7 11.97 3.95 -11.97
C LEU A 7 12.92 4.17 -13.16
N SER A 8 14.11 3.57 -13.15
CA SER A 8 15.05 3.67 -14.27
C SER A 8 14.56 2.97 -15.55
N ILE A 9 13.64 2.00 -15.45
CA ILE A 9 13.01 1.35 -16.62
C ILE A 9 12.18 2.36 -17.43
N PRO A 10 11.09 2.95 -16.90
CA PRO A 10 10.29 3.89 -17.66
C PRO A 10 11.12 5.11 -18.07
N PHE A 11 12.13 5.51 -17.28
CA PHE A 11 13.04 6.59 -17.65
C PHE A 11 13.88 6.26 -18.88
N ALA A 12 14.51 5.09 -18.92
CA ALA A 12 15.29 4.64 -20.08
C ALA A 12 14.40 4.48 -21.33
N TYR A 13 13.18 3.96 -21.16
CA TYR A 13 12.20 3.87 -22.25
C TYR A 13 11.79 5.26 -22.77
N SER A 14 11.51 6.20 -21.88
CA SER A 14 11.17 7.58 -22.24
C SER A 14 12.32 8.28 -22.96
N LEU A 15 13.57 8.10 -22.50
CA LEU A 15 14.75 8.65 -23.19
C LEU A 15 14.95 8.04 -24.58
N GLU A 16 14.80 6.72 -24.72
CA GLU A 16 14.87 6.07 -26.04
C GLU A 16 13.84 6.69 -26.98
N ARG A 17 12.58 6.78 -26.56
CA ARG A 17 11.50 7.29 -27.40
C ARG A 17 11.63 8.78 -27.70
N LEU A 18 12.17 9.57 -26.78
CA LEU A 18 12.30 11.03 -26.90
C LEU A 18 13.52 11.43 -27.74
N LEU A 19 14.68 10.81 -27.52
CA LEU A 19 15.95 11.20 -28.15
C LEU A 19 16.22 10.46 -29.46
N VAL A 20 15.88 9.17 -29.54
CA VAL A 20 16.19 8.33 -30.70
C VAL A 20 14.91 8.01 -31.48
N GLY A 21 13.96 7.38 -30.78
CA GLY A 21 12.71 6.81 -31.26
C GLY A 21 12.83 6.08 -32.60
N SER A 22 13.61 5.00 -32.57
CA SER A 22 13.81 4.11 -33.71
C SER A 22 12.55 3.29 -34.01
N PRO A 23 12.15 3.15 -35.30
CA PRO A 23 11.04 2.28 -35.68
C PRO A 23 11.43 0.78 -35.65
N HIS A 24 12.71 0.46 -35.78
CA HIS A 24 13.20 -0.92 -35.73
C HIS A 24 13.33 -1.41 -34.29
N ILE A 25 12.68 -2.55 -33.99
CA ILE A 25 12.60 -3.10 -32.63
C ILE A 25 13.96 -3.48 -32.04
N TYR A 26 14.87 -4.03 -32.85
CA TYR A 26 16.23 -4.39 -32.39
C TYR A 26 17.03 -3.16 -31.96
N ARG A 27 16.95 -2.08 -32.74
CA ARG A 27 17.59 -0.80 -32.41
C ARG A 27 16.92 -0.16 -31.18
N GLN A 28 15.59 -0.26 -31.08
CA GLN A 28 14.84 0.24 -29.93
C GLN A 28 15.29 -0.45 -28.63
N ILE A 29 15.40 -1.78 -28.63
CA ILE A 29 15.89 -2.55 -27.48
C ILE A 29 17.33 -2.18 -27.16
N SER A 30 18.19 -2.03 -28.17
CA SER A 30 19.60 -1.68 -27.98
C SER A 30 19.76 -0.31 -27.29
N TRP A 31 19.04 0.71 -27.75
CA TRP A 31 19.06 2.04 -27.14
C TRP A 31 18.44 2.06 -25.75
N PHE A 32 17.35 1.33 -25.54
CA PHE A 32 16.77 1.17 -24.21
C PHE A 32 17.77 0.56 -23.21
N VAL A 33 18.44 -0.53 -23.59
CA VAL A 33 19.47 -1.17 -22.77
C VAL A 33 20.63 -0.22 -22.50
N LEU A 34 21.07 0.54 -23.51
CA LEU A 34 22.13 1.55 -23.32
C LEU A 34 21.72 2.62 -22.31
N PHE A 35 20.56 3.25 -22.46
CA PHE A 35 20.10 4.29 -21.52
C PHE A 35 19.90 3.73 -20.11
N PHE A 36 19.43 2.49 -19.98
CA PHE A 36 19.29 1.82 -18.69
C PHE A 36 20.65 1.59 -18.02
N LEU A 37 21.64 1.06 -18.77
CA LEU A 37 23.00 0.85 -18.27
C LEU A 37 23.70 2.16 -17.89
N VAL A 38 23.56 3.21 -18.69
CA VAL A 38 24.10 4.54 -18.38
C VAL A 38 23.44 5.10 -17.11
N THR A 39 22.12 5.00 -16.99
CA THR A 39 21.39 5.46 -15.79
C THR A 39 21.87 4.70 -14.54
N PHE A 40 22.04 3.39 -14.66
CA PHE A 40 22.58 2.57 -13.58
C PHE A 40 24.01 2.98 -13.21
N ALA A 41 24.89 3.20 -14.19
CA ALA A 41 26.27 3.62 -13.93
C ALA A 41 26.32 4.96 -13.18
N VAL A 42 25.48 5.94 -13.55
CA VAL A 42 25.38 7.22 -12.85
C VAL A 42 24.87 7.02 -11.41
N LEU A 43 23.81 6.22 -11.22
CA LEU A 43 23.33 5.90 -9.86
C LEU A 43 24.41 5.23 -9.02
N TYR A 44 25.14 4.27 -9.58
CA TYR A 44 26.19 3.54 -8.90
C TYR A 44 27.34 4.47 -8.46
N MET A 45 27.72 5.43 -9.31
CA MET A 45 28.81 6.36 -9.00
C MET A 45 28.40 7.44 -7.98
N VAL A 46 27.17 7.92 -8.08
CA VAL A 46 26.77 9.16 -7.39
C VAL A 46 25.95 8.88 -6.12
N ASN A 47 25.13 7.84 -6.09
CA ASN A 47 24.24 7.57 -4.96
C ASN A 47 24.94 6.74 -3.86
N PRO A 48 25.12 7.28 -2.65
CA PRO A 48 25.81 6.59 -1.55
C PRO A 48 25.09 5.32 -1.08
N ALA A 49 23.78 5.19 -1.29
CA ALA A 49 23.04 3.98 -0.93
C ALA A 49 23.54 2.72 -1.65
N PHE A 50 24.11 2.87 -2.85
CA PHE A 50 24.75 1.76 -3.56
C PHE A 50 26.12 1.39 -2.98
N ARG A 51 26.77 2.22 -2.16
CA ARG A 51 27.99 1.84 -1.46
C ARG A 51 27.74 1.11 -0.14
N ILE A 52 26.58 1.35 0.47
CA ILE A 52 26.20 0.79 1.78
C ILE A 52 25.55 -0.60 1.63
N ALA A 53 24.90 -0.87 0.50
CA ALA A 53 24.30 -2.18 0.25
C ALA A 53 25.37 -3.27 0.11
N ALA A 54 25.16 -4.42 0.77
CA ALA A 54 26.13 -5.52 0.83
C ALA A 54 26.59 -6.03 -0.55
N THR A 55 25.68 -6.10 -1.54
CA THR A 55 25.98 -6.53 -2.91
C THR A 55 25.10 -5.81 -3.95
N PRO A 56 25.44 -4.56 -4.34
CA PRO A 56 24.61 -3.73 -5.23
C PRO A 56 24.51 -4.30 -6.65
N ILE A 57 25.58 -4.94 -7.11
CA ILE A 57 25.66 -5.61 -8.42
C ILE A 57 24.69 -6.80 -8.48
N VAL A 58 24.53 -7.55 -7.39
CA VAL A 58 23.59 -8.69 -7.33
C VAL A 58 22.15 -8.19 -7.41
N ILE A 59 21.82 -7.07 -6.76
CA ILE A 59 20.48 -6.45 -6.85
C ILE A 59 20.20 -6.03 -8.31
N PHE A 60 21.19 -5.45 -8.98
CA PHE A 60 21.06 -5.09 -10.40
C PHE A 60 20.87 -6.32 -11.29
N LEU A 61 21.67 -7.37 -11.10
CA LEU A 61 21.57 -8.62 -11.86
C LEU A 61 20.20 -9.27 -11.69
N ALA A 62 19.72 -9.39 -10.45
CA ALA A 62 18.39 -9.92 -10.15
C ALA A 62 17.29 -9.11 -10.85
N PHE A 63 17.41 -7.78 -10.83
CA PHE A 63 16.46 -6.90 -11.50
C PHE A 63 16.48 -7.05 -13.04
N GLY A 64 17.68 -7.19 -13.63
CA GLY A 64 17.84 -7.49 -15.05
C GLY A 64 17.22 -8.83 -15.46
N ILE A 65 17.40 -9.88 -14.65
CA ILE A 65 16.80 -11.19 -14.87
C ILE A 65 15.27 -11.10 -14.83
N ILE A 66 14.70 -10.38 -13.85
CA ILE A 66 13.24 -10.17 -13.74
C ILE A 66 12.71 -9.46 -14.98
N LEU A 67 13.37 -8.38 -15.42
CA LEU A 67 12.96 -7.60 -16.59
C LEU A 67 12.96 -8.44 -17.87
N LEU A 68 14.02 -9.24 -18.08
CA LEU A 68 14.14 -10.12 -19.23
C LEU A 68 13.10 -11.24 -19.19
N SER A 69 12.86 -11.82 -18.02
CA SER A 69 11.82 -12.84 -17.80
C SER A 69 10.42 -12.32 -18.12
N VAL A 70 10.06 -11.14 -17.62
CA VAL A 70 8.76 -10.49 -17.93
C VAL A 70 8.62 -10.26 -19.44
N THR A 71 9.69 -9.81 -20.10
CA THR A 71 9.67 -9.59 -21.56
C THR A 71 9.42 -10.90 -22.31
N VAL A 72 10.11 -11.98 -21.93
CA VAL A 72 9.92 -13.31 -22.54
C VAL A 72 8.50 -13.83 -22.30
N ILE A 73 7.98 -13.69 -21.08
CA ILE A 73 6.60 -14.09 -20.73
C ILE A 73 5.60 -13.35 -21.63
N VAL A 74 5.72 -12.02 -21.77
CA VAL A 74 4.82 -11.22 -22.62
C VAL A 74 4.90 -11.66 -24.08
N ILE A 75 6.09 -11.93 -24.61
CA ILE A 75 6.26 -12.43 -25.99
C ILE A 75 5.61 -13.80 -26.15
N MET A 76 5.81 -14.70 -25.18
CA MET A 76 5.28 -16.07 -25.21
C MET A 76 3.75 -16.08 -25.13
N THR A 77 3.16 -15.29 -24.22
CA THR A 77 1.69 -15.17 -24.10
C THR A 77 1.08 -14.62 -25.38
N ARG A 78 1.66 -13.57 -25.98
CA ARG A 78 1.18 -13.02 -27.25
C ARG A 78 1.26 -14.04 -28.40
N LYS A 79 2.34 -14.83 -28.45
CA LYS A 79 2.48 -15.90 -29.44
C LYS A 79 1.43 -16.99 -29.21
N LEU A 80 1.21 -17.41 -27.97
CA LEU A 80 0.20 -18.41 -27.62
C LEU A 80 -1.21 -17.94 -27.99
N GLU A 81 -1.58 -16.70 -27.68
CA GLU A 81 -2.85 -16.11 -28.10
C GLU A 81 -3.00 -16.15 -29.63
N SER A 82 -1.94 -15.84 -30.38
CA SER A 82 -1.98 -15.86 -31.84
C SER A 82 -2.14 -17.28 -32.41
N GLU A 83 -1.50 -18.29 -31.82
CA GLU A 83 -1.62 -19.67 -32.27
C GLU A 83 -2.97 -20.29 -31.88
N VAL A 84 -3.51 -19.96 -30.69
CA VAL A 84 -4.88 -20.38 -30.30
C VAL A 84 -5.91 -19.83 -31.28
N ARG A 85 -5.81 -18.55 -31.66
CA ARG A 85 -6.70 -17.94 -32.68
C ARG A 85 -6.58 -18.60 -34.05
N ARG A 86 -5.38 -19.06 -34.43
CA ARG A 86 -5.17 -19.83 -35.67
C ARG A 86 -5.81 -21.22 -35.60
N MET A 87 -5.64 -21.92 -34.48
CA MET A 87 -6.25 -23.24 -34.26
C MET A 87 -7.78 -23.19 -34.22
N GLN A 88 -8.36 -22.09 -33.76
CA GLN A 88 -9.82 -21.88 -33.69
C GLN A 88 -10.45 -21.47 -35.04
N GLY A 89 -9.70 -21.42 -36.15
CA GLY A 89 -10.23 -21.01 -37.47
C GLY A 89 -10.57 -19.51 -37.59
N LEU A 90 -10.40 -18.74 -36.50
CA LEU A 90 -10.62 -17.30 -36.43
C LEU A 90 -9.48 -16.49 -37.09
N GLY A 91 -8.38 -17.13 -37.47
CA GLY A 91 -7.23 -16.49 -38.13
C GLY A 91 -7.47 -16.06 -39.58
N THR A 92 -8.57 -16.49 -40.21
CA THR A 92 -8.87 -16.23 -41.64
C THR A 92 -10.18 -15.49 -41.87
N THR A 93 -11.00 -15.24 -40.84
CA THR A 93 -12.28 -14.55 -41.00
C THR A 93 -12.11 -13.04 -40.87
N VAL A 94 -12.70 -12.30 -41.82
CA VAL A 94 -12.58 -10.85 -41.98
C VAL A 94 -13.19 -10.08 -40.80
N HIS A 95 -13.96 -10.76 -39.96
CA HIS A 95 -14.69 -10.24 -38.81
C HIS A 95 -13.83 -9.98 -37.58
N SER A 96 -12.55 -10.38 -37.60
CA SER A 96 -11.61 -10.26 -36.47
C SER A 96 -10.81 -8.94 -36.43
N ALA A 97 -11.34 -7.86 -37.01
CA ALA A 97 -10.82 -6.51 -36.81
C ALA A 97 -11.14 -5.96 -35.41
N ASP A 98 -10.92 -6.75 -34.36
CA ASP A 98 -10.90 -6.26 -32.98
C ASP A 98 -9.54 -5.64 -32.70
N VAL A 99 -9.43 -4.36 -33.05
CA VAL A 99 -8.32 -3.55 -32.57
C VAL A 99 -8.47 -3.45 -31.06
N SER A 100 -7.62 -4.17 -30.33
CA SER A 100 -7.61 -4.14 -28.86
C SER A 100 -7.60 -2.68 -28.40
N ARG A 101 -8.55 -2.30 -27.53
CA ARG A 101 -8.65 -0.95 -26.94
C ARG A 101 -7.32 -0.52 -26.28
N LEU A 102 -6.55 -1.50 -25.79
CA LEU A 102 -5.20 -1.27 -25.26
C LEU A 102 -4.19 -0.98 -26.39
N GLY A 103 -4.31 -1.65 -27.53
CA GLY A 103 -3.48 -1.40 -28.71
C GLY A 103 -3.68 0.01 -29.29
N THR A 104 -4.93 0.47 -29.41
CA THR A 104 -5.23 1.85 -29.85
C THR A 104 -4.72 2.88 -28.86
N MET A 105 -4.84 2.62 -27.57
CA MET A 105 -4.34 3.50 -26.51
C MET A 105 -2.80 3.56 -26.51
N MET A 106 -2.11 2.41 -26.67
CA MET A 106 -0.65 2.37 -26.78
C MET A 106 -0.14 3.04 -28.06
N ALA A 107 -0.88 2.95 -29.16
CA ALA A 107 -0.59 3.69 -30.38
C ALA A 107 -0.73 5.21 -30.14
N ALA A 108 -1.79 5.66 -29.47
CA ALA A 108 -1.97 7.07 -29.09
C ALA A 108 -0.85 7.57 -28.17
N VAL A 109 -0.38 6.74 -27.22
CA VAL A 109 0.77 7.03 -26.37
C VAL A 109 2.04 7.21 -27.21
N SER A 110 2.34 6.27 -28.11
CA SER A 110 3.51 6.36 -28.98
C SER A 110 3.46 7.58 -29.91
N MET A 111 2.26 7.96 -30.36
CA MET A 111 2.01 9.15 -31.17
C MET A 111 2.26 10.43 -30.36
N GLY A 112 1.85 10.47 -29.10
CA GLY A 112 2.15 11.57 -28.18
C GLY A 112 3.65 11.79 -27.95
N ILE A 113 4.42 10.71 -27.81
CA ILE A 113 5.88 10.86 -27.70
C ILE A 113 6.48 11.37 -29.02
N SER A 114 5.89 10.98 -30.16
CA SER A 114 6.32 11.49 -31.46
C SER A 114 5.98 12.96 -31.68
N THR A 115 4.88 13.49 -31.11
CA THR A 115 4.53 14.92 -31.21
C THR A 115 5.46 15.82 -30.40
N MET A 116 6.02 15.32 -29.30
CA MET A 116 7.05 16.02 -28.53
C MET A 116 8.31 16.31 -29.37
N ARG A 117 8.78 15.32 -30.14
CA ARG A 117 9.97 15.46 -31.01
C ARG A 117 9.81 16.50 -32.12
N ARG A 118 8.58 16.75 -32.58
CA ARG A 118 8.31 17.78 -33.60
C ARG A 118 8.48 19.21 -33.07
N ARG A 119 8.49 19.41 -31.74
CA ARG A 119 8.62 20.75 -31.12
C ARG A 119 9.71 20.73 -30.03
N PRO A 120 10.99 20.54 -30.41
CA PRO A 120 12.08 20.23 -29.48
C PRO A 120 12.30 21.32 -28.42
N ILE A 121 12.19 22.60 -28.79
CA ILE A 121 12.42 23.72 -27.86
C ILE A 121 11.40 23.73 -26.72
N ARG A 122 10.11 23.53 -27.05
CA ARG A 122 9.05 23.51 -26.03
C ARG A 122 9.23 22.34 -25.09
N THR A 123 9.44 21.15 -25.66
CA THR A 123 9.66 19.92 -24.91
C THR A 123 10.89 19.99 -24.02
N LEU A 124 11.97 20.62 -24.48
CA LEU A 124 13.15 20.85 -23.67
C LEU A 124 12.86 21.79 -22.50
N LEU A 125 12.19 22.93 -22.75
CA LEU A 125 11.85 23.92 -21.71
C LEU A 125 10.91 23.35 -20.64
N THR A 126 9.89 22.59 -21.03
CA THR A 126 9.01 21.91 -20.06
C THR A 126 9.75 20.83 -19.30
N ALA A 127 10.57 20.00 -19.97
CA ALA A 127 11.38 19.00 -19.28
C ALA A 127 12.35 19.64 -18.27
N VAL A 128 13.05 20.72 -18.64
CA VAL A 128 13.94 21.48 -17.76
C VAL A 128 13.19 22.05 -16.57
N THR A 129 11.97 22.57 -16.77
CA THR A 129 11.13 23.07 -15.68
C THR A 129 10.81 21.97 -14.67
N VAL A 130 10.44 20.77 -15.13
CA VAL A 130 10.15 19.63 -14.24
C VAL A 130 11.42 19.11 -13.55
N VAL A 131 12.56 19.10 -14.25
CA VAL A 131 13.88 18.77 -13.68
C VAL A 131 14.25 19.76 -12.56
N LEU A 132 14.10 21.06 -12.79
CA LEU A 132 14.37 22.11 -11.81
C LEU A 132 13.40 22.05 -10.63
N LEU A 133 12.12 21.75 -10.87
CA LEU A 133 11.16 21.51 -9.81
C LEU A 133 11.61 20.34 -8.92
N THR A 134 11.99 19.22 -9.53
CA THR A 134 12.50 18.05 -8.79
C THR A 134 13.75 18.39 -7.99
N PHE A 135 14.69 19.12 -8.60
CA PHE A 135 15.91 19.57 -7.93
C PHE A 135 15.59 20.45 -6.71
N THR A 136 14.70 21.44 -6.89
CA THR A 136 14.25 22.34 -5.82
C THR A 136 13.63 21.55 -4.67
N ILE A 137 12.72 20.61 -4.99
CA ILE A 137 12.10 19.76 -3.98
C ILE A 137 13.15 18.91 -3.27
N LEU A 138 14.11 18.33 -3.99
CA LEU A 138 15.15 17.51 -3.38
C LEU A 138 16.08 18.31 -2.44
N THR A 139 16.28 19.60 -2.73
CA THR A 139 17.06 20.50 -1.87
C THR A 139 16.30 21.02 -0.65
N PHE A 140 14.99 21.26 -0.77
CA PHE A 140 14.16 21.80 0.33
C PHE A 140 13.44 20.73 1.14
N ALA A 141 13.13 19.57 0.55
CA ALA A 141 12.51 18.45 1.23
C ALA A 141 13.55 17.76 2.11
N SER A 142 13.50 18.04 3.41
CA SER A 142 14.29 17.34 4.41
C SER A 142 13.34 16.59 5.35
N PHE A 143 12.90 15.40 4.94
CA PHE A 143 12.35 14.43 5.89
C PHE A 143 13.51 13.86 6.72
N THR A 144 13.93 14.60 7.75
CA THR A 144 14.94 14.15 8.71
C THR A 144 14.26 13.37 9.82
N SER A 145 14.73 12.16 10.08
CA SER A 145 14.48 11.51 11.36
C SER A 145 15.34 12.18 12.43
N GLY A 146 14.71 12.89 13.36
CA GLY A 146 15.34 13.44 14.55
C GLY A 146 15.27 12.45 15.70
N TRP A 147 16.26 12.47 16.59
CA TRP A 147 16.15 11.77 17.87
C TRP A 147 15.24 12.57 18.80
N GLY A 148 14.24 11.93 19.39
CA GLY A 148 13.32 12.62 20.27
C GLY A 148 12.53 11.68 21.17
N ASN A 149 11.94 12.25 22.21
CA ASN A 149 11.06 11.50 23.11
C ASN A 149 9.65 11.48 22.55
N ARG A 150 9.20 10.32 22.05
CA ARG A 150 7.79 10.09 21.74
C ARG A 150 7.00 10.04 23.05
N ARG A 151 5.83 10.69 23.08
CA ARG A 151 4.93 10.72 24.24
C ARG A 151 3.66 9.95 23.93
N THR A 152 3.30 9.01 24.78
CA THR A 152 2.06 8.23 24.67
C THR A 152 1.30 8.33 25.99
N TYR A 153 0.00 8.62 25.93
CA TYR A 153 -0.85 8.60 27.11
C TYR A 153 -1.12 7.14 27.54
N THR A 154 -0.91 6.83 28.82
CA THR A 154 -1.04 5.46 29.35
C THR A 154 -2.29 5.31 30.21
N GLY A 155 -2.71 6.35 30.92
CA GLY A 155 -3.88 6.28 31.79
C GLY A 155 -3.98 7.42 32.78
N PRO A 156 -5.04 7.43 33.62
CA PRO A 156 -5.22 8.43 34.66
C PRO A 156 -4.18 8.24 35.77
N MET A 157 -3.77 9.34 36.39
CA MET A 157 -2.84 9.30 37.52
C MET A 157 -3.56 9.43 38.86
N SER A 158 -3.10 8.67 39.87
CA SER A 158 -3.44 8.87 41.28
C SER A 158 -2.19 9.02 42.15
N GLY A 159 -2.25 9.90 43.15
CA GLY A 159 -1.16 10.18 44.09
C GLY A 159 -0.19 11.27 43.60
N PRO A 160 0.95 11.45 44.29
CA PRO A 160 1.86 12.57 44.04
C PRO A 160 2.66 12.41 42.73
N PRO A 161 3.03 13.53 42.07
CA PRO A 161 3.84 13.53 40.85
C PRO A 161 5.15 12.77 41.02
N ARG A 162 5.44 11.84 40.11
CA ARG A 162 6.66 11.02 40.12
C ARG A 162 6.95 10.43 38.75
N LEU A 163 8.18 9.96 38.57
CA LEU A 163 8.56 9.14 37.42
C LEU A 163 8.73 7.69 37.83
N LEU A 164 8.50 6.81 36.87
CA LEU A 164 8.87 5.41 36.92
C LEU A 164 9.68 5.08 35.66
N VAL A 165 10.89 4.57 35.84
CA VAL A 165 11.74 4.06 34.77
C VAL A 165 11.75 2.55 34.87
N ARG A 166 11.36 1.85 33.82
CA ARG A 166 11.41 0.39 33.78
C ARG A 166 11.58 -0.16 32.38
N HIS A 167 12.06 -1.40 32.27
CA HIS A 167 12.05 -2.12 31.00
C HIS A 167 10.62 -2.55 30.60
N PRO A 168 10.25 -2.58 29.30
CA PRO A 168 8.91 -3.00 28.87
C PRO A 168 8.53 -4.42 29.31
N VAL A 169 9.50 -5.34 29.35
CA VAL A 169 9.28 -6.74 29.76
C VAL A 169 9.65 -7.06 31.21
N TRP A 170 9.80 -6.03 32.06
CA TRP A 170 10.15 -6.18 33.49
C TRP A 170 11.47 -6.91 33.78
N THR A 171 12.35 -7.01 32.78
CA THR A 171 13.71 -7.54 32.98
C THR A 171 14.57 -6.59 33.80
N THR A 172 15.74 -7.07 34.16
CA THR A 172 16.65 -6.39 35.07
C THR A 172 17.32 -5.19 34.41
N ILE A 173 17.40 -4.10 35.15
CA ILE A 173 18.12 -2.88 34.79
C ILE A 173 19.49 -2.93 35.48
N ASN A 174 20.54 -2.52 34.76
CA ASN A 174 21.87 -2.39 35.35
C ASN A 174 21.81 -1.39 36.53
N GLU A 175 22.29 -1.81 37.70
CA GLU A 175 22.28 -1.00 38.92
C GLU A 175 23.04 0.32 38.76
N GLU A 176 24.06 0.36 37.90
CA GLU A 176 24.79 1.58 37.54
C GLU A 176 23.88 2.68 36.98
N ILE A 177 22.75 2.32 36.36
CA ILE A 177 21.77 3.29 35.85
C ILE A 177 21.08 4.01 37.01
N ALA A 178 20.78 3.32 38.11
CA ALA A 178 20.19 3.93 39.29
C ALA A 178 21.18 4.87 40.00
N ASP A 179 22.46 4.47 40.08
CA ASP A 179 23.52 5.30 40.64
C ASP A 179 23.78 6.54 39.77
N MET A 180 23.85 6.36 38.45
CA MET A 180 23.98 7.45 37.48
C MET A 180 22.82 8.43 37.59
N LEU A 181 21.57 7.95 37.66
CA LEU A 181 20.41 8.81 37.84
C LEU A 181 20.44 9.55 39.18
N SER A 182 20.89 8.88 40.25
CA SER A 182 21.02 9.49 41.58
C SER A 182 21.99 10.67 41.57
N GLY A 183 23.12 10.55 40.85
CA GLY A 183 24.05 11.66 40.62
C GLY A 183 23.48 12.72 39.67
N PHE A 184 22.90 12.30 38.54
CA PHE A 184 22.36 13.20 37.50
C PHE A 184 21.20 14.07 37.98
N LEU A 185 20.43 13.61 38.96
CA LEU A 185 19.26 14.31 39.51
C LEU A 185 19.42 14.74 40.97
N GLN A 186 20.63 14.71 41.53
CA GLN A 186 20.88 14.96 42.96
C GLN A 186 20.24 16.25 43.49
N GLU A 187 20.24 17.33 42.68
CA GLU A 187 19.65 18.61 43.04
C GLU A 187 18.14 18.70 42.78
N GLU A 188 17.59 17.87 41.89
CA GLU A 188 16.22 18.00 41.37
C GLU A 188 15.24 16.95 41.92
N ALA A 189 15.72 15.75 42.28
CA ALA A 189 14.87 14.63 42.67
C ALA A 189 15.54 13.65 43.64
N THR A 190 14.73 12.79 44.26
CA THR A 190 15.19 11.61 44.99
C THR A 190 14.98 10.38 44.11
N VAL A 191 16.05 9.64 43.85
CA VAL A 191 16.02 8.40 43.05
C VAL A 191 15.99 7.21 43.99
N VAL A 192 15.07 6.28 43.73
CA VAL A 192 14.79 5.14 44.58
C VAL A 192 14.67 3.87 43.71
N PRO A 193 15.72 3.03 43.63
CA PRO A 193 15.66 1.77 42.91
C PRO A 193 14.80 0.74 43.65
N ARG A 194 14.11 -0.11 42.91
CA ARG A 194 13.35 -1.24 43.43
C ARG A 194 13.98 -2.56 42.98
N TYR A 195 14.08 -3.49 43.91
CA TYR A 195 14.75 -4.77 43.69
C TYR A 195 13.74 -5.90 43.65
N TRP A 196 13.93 -6.83 42.72
CA TRP A 196 13.26 -8.13 42.74
C TRP A 196 14.28 -9.25 42.91
N VAL A 197 13.96 -10.20 43.77
CA VAL A 197 14.65 -11.49 43.88
C VAL A 197 13.70 -12.53 43.32
N SER A 198 13.75 -12.74 42.00
CA SER A 198 12.94 -13.72 41.28
C SER A 198 13.74 -14.27 40.09
N GLN A 199 13.22 -15.31 39.43
CA GLN A 199 13.79 -15.78 38.17
C GLN A 199 13.51 -14.75 37.05
N THR A 200 14.49 -14.54 36.18
CA THR A 200 14.34 -13.79 34.91
C THR A 200 13.78 -14.67 33.80
N ALA A 201 13.33 -14.09 32.68
CA ALA A 201 12.78 -14.86 31.56
C ALA A 201 13.80 -15.84 30.96
N SER A 202 15.08 -15.46 30.94
CA SER A 202 16.20 -16.30 30.52
C SER A 202 16.53 -17.42 31.50
N GLU A 203 16.43 -17.18 32.81
CA GLU A 203 16.72 -18.18 33.85
C GLU A 203 15.64 -19.26 33.97
N VAL A 204 14.36 -18.94 33.70
CA VAL A 204 13.26 -19.92 33.81
C VAL A 204 13.53 -21.19 32.99
N GLN A 205 14.06 -21.06 31.77
CA GLN A 205 14.35 -22.23 30.93
C GLN A 205 15.47 -23.09 31.52
N ALA A 206 16.55 -22.46 31.99
CA ALA A 206 17.67 -23.17 32.61
C ALA A 206 17.25 -23.93 33.88
N TYR A 207 16.35 -23.35 34.68
CA TYR A 207 15.79 -24.01 35.86
C TYR A 207 14.88 -25.19 35.49
N LYS A 208 14.04 -25.04 34.45
CA LYS A 208 13.21 -26.13 33.92
C LYS A 208 14.06 -27.29 33.40
N ASP A 209 15.08 -27.00 32.60
CA ASP A 209 15.98 -28.02 32.03
C ASP A 209 16.74 -28.77 33.12
N ALA A 210 17.09 -28.09 34.21
CA ALA A 210 17.70 -28.68 35.39
C ALA A 210 16.72 -29.34 36.38
N ASN A 211 15.41 -29.29 36.10
CA ASN A 211 14.32 -29.71 36.98
C ASN A 211 14.44 -29.13 38.41
N ARG A 212 14.72 -27.81 38.50
CA ARG A 212 14.87 -27.06 39.74
C ARG A 212 13.82 -25.97 39.84
N THR A 213 13.34 -25.71 41.05
CA THR A 213 12.55 -24.52 41.40
C THR A 213 13.43 -23.57 42.20
N ARG A 214 13.24 -22.25 42.01
CA ARG A 214 13.85 -21.27 42.92
C ARG A 214 12.92 -21.13 44.12
N GLU A 215 13.42 -21.51 45.28
CA GLU A 215 12.71 -21.38 46.55
C GLU A 215 13.58 -20.56 47.49
N ILE A 216 12.96 -19.57 48.14
CA ILE A 216 13.56 -18.72 49.16
C ILE A 216 13.04 -19.21 50.50
N ILE A 217 13.95 -19.70 51.33
CA ILE A 217 13.62 -20.32 52.60
C ILE A 217 13.44 -19.24 53.66
N VAL A 218 12.24 -19.21 54.25
CA VAL A 218 11.92 -18.36 55.41
C VAL A 218 11.64 -19.27 56.60
N ALA A 219 12.29 -19.02 57.73
CA ALA A 219 12.14 -19.81 58.94
C ALA A 219 11.87 -18.93 60.17
N ASP A 220 11.31 -19.53 61.22
CA ASP A 220 11.25 -18.90 62.54
C ASP A 220 12.67 -18.79 63.17
N ALA A 221 12.81 -17.99 64.23
CA ALA A 221 14.11 -17.77 64.89
C ALA A 221 14.79 -19.07 65.37
N LYS A 222 14.02 -20.13 65.61
CA LYS A 222 14.49 -21.44 66.11
C LYS A 222 14.75 -22.46 65.00
N GLY A 223 14.41 -22.14 63.75
CA GLY A 223 14.49 -23.05 62.61
C GLY A 223 13.52 -24.24 62.68
N GLY A 224 12.54 -24.20 63.58
CA GLY A 224 11.58 -25.29 63.80
C GLY A 224 10.42 -25.26 62.80
N ARG A 225 10.16 -24.11 62.16
CA ARG A 225 9.15 -23.95 61.11
C ARG A 225 9.76 -23.26 59.91
N ILE A 226 9.46 -23.79 58.74
CA ILE A 226 10.02 -23.33 57.47
C ILE A 226 8.89 -23.19 56.45
N VAL A 227 8.89 -22.08 55.72
CA VAL A 227 8.00 -21.80 54.59
C VAL A 227 8.86 -21.44 53.39
N ALA A 228 8.61 -22.08 52.25
CA ALA A 228 9.27 -21.77 50.99
C ALA A 228 8.51 -20.64 50.25
N MET A 229 9.24 -19.60 49.86
CA MET A 229 8.74 -18.44 49.15
C MET A 229 9.29 -18.42 47.71
N SER A 230 8.57 -17.81 46.78
CA SER A 230 8.97 -17.82 45.36
C SER A 230 9.71 -16.55 44.93
N ALA A 231 9.49 -15.42 45.62
CA ALA A 231 10.21 -14.20 45.32
C ALA A 231 10.33 -13.24 46.52
N LEU A 232 11.26 -12.29 46.44
CA LEU A 232 11.34 -11.13 47.33
C LEU A 232 11.13 -9.82 46.55
N VAL A 233 10.49 -8.84 47.19
CA VAL A 233 10.44 -7.46 46.72
C VAL A 233 11.21 -6.57 47.69
N GLY A 234 12.27 -5.94 47.22
CA GLY A 234 13.03 -4.92 47.94
C GLY A 234 12.35 -3.56 47.82
N LEU A 235 11.77 -3.06 48.92
CA LEU A 235 11.14 -1.75 49.00
C LEU A 235 11.92 -0.81 49.92
N ASP A 236 12.30 0.34 49.39
CA ASP A 236 12.93 1.41 50.17
C ASP A 236 11.88 2.19 50.96
N TYR A 237 12.17 2.49 52.22
CA TYR A 237 11.25 3.25 53.09
C TYR A 237 10.89 4.62 52.49
N ARG A 238 11.80 5.25 51.73
CA ARG A 238 11.58 6.55 51.06
C ARG A 238 10.49 6.45 50.00
N ASP A 239 10.38 5.32 49.31
CA ASP A 239 9.34 5.06 48.31
C ASP A 239 7.96 4.98 48.99
N VAL A 240 7.89 4.19 50.07
CA VAL A 240 6.66 3.97 50.84
C VAL A 240 6.19 5.26 51.50
N GLN A 241 7.09 6.06 52.08
CA GLN A 241 6.78 7.33 52.72
C GLN A 241 6.16 8.35 51.73
N ARG A 242 6.63 8.34 50.47
CA ARG A 242 6.18 9.28 49.44
C ARG A 242 4.86 8.88 48.80
N VAL A 243 4.40 7.64 48.98
CA VAL A 243 3.17 7.12 48.36
C VAL A 243 2.22 6.60 49.44
N PRO A 244 1.26 7.42 49.92
CA PRO A 244 0.36 7.05 51.02
C PRO A 244 -0.41 5.74 50.80
N LYS A 245 -0.86 5.49 49.57
CA LYS A 245 -1.54 4.22 49.20
C LYS A 245 -0.65 2.99 49.37
N LEU A 246 0.66 3.13 49.15
CA LEU A 246 1.62 2.04 49.36
C LEU A 246 1.85 1.81 50.85
N ALA A 247 1.99 2.89 51.64
CA ALA A 247 2.08 2.80 53.09
C ALA A 247 0.84 2.12 53.71
N GLU A 248 -0.35 2.44 53.23
CA GLU A 248 -1.61 1.81 53.65
C GLU A 248 -1.65 0.31 53.29
N ALA A 249 -1.16 -0.07 52.10
CA ALA A 249 -1.06 -1.47 51.69
C ALA A 249 -0.09 -2.28 52.57
N LEU A 250 0.92 -1.63 53.15
CA LEU A 250 1.88 -2.24 54.09
C LEU A 250 1.45 -2.18 55.57
N GLY A 251 0.25 -1.67 55.86
CA GLY A 251 -0.26 -1.60 57.24
C GLY A 251 0.22 -0.37 58.03
N GLY A 252 0.78 0.65 57.38
CA GLY A 252 0.94 1.99 57.96
C GLY A 252 2.21 2.28 58.76
N HIS A 253 3.16 1.35 58.85
CA HIS A 253 4.40 1.49 59.64
C HIS A 253 5.69 1.41 58.80
N PRO A 254 5.90 2.30 57.81
CA PRO A 254 7.03 2.22 56.86
C PRO A 254 8.42 2.39 57.49
N GLU A 255 8.53 3.05 58.65
CA GLU A 255 9.78 3.30 59.37
C GLU A 255 10.52 2.03 59.76
N GLN A 256 9.80 0.92 59.93
CA GLN A 256 10.40 -0.36 60.33
C GLN A 256 11.14 -1.05 59.18
N LEU A 257 10.86 -0.72 57.92
CA LEU A 257 11.66 -1.19 56.77
C LEU A 257 13.12 -0.73 56.86
N ALA A 258 13.39 0.44 57.45
CA ALA A 258 14.73 1.02 57.47
C ALA A 258 15.72 0.28 58.40
N ALA A 259 15.22 -0.52 59.34
CA ALA A 259 15.99 -1.07 60.45
C ALA A 259 15.92 -2.60 60.51
N ASP A 260 16.04 -3.30 59.38
CA ASP A 260 15.95 -4.77 59.22
C ASP A 260 14.54 -5.40 59.18
N GLY A 261 13.50 -4.56 59.11
CA GLY A 261 12.11 -4.98 59.12
C GLY A 261 11.64 -5.65 57.82
N VAL A 262 11.02 -6.82 57.95
CA VAL A 262 10.41 -7.56 56.83
C VAL A 262 8.89 -7.68 57.02
N TYR A 263 8.16 -7.78 55.91
CA TYR A 263 6.71 -7.91 55.92
C TYR A 263 6.30 -9.21 55.26
N LEU A 264 5.42 -9.93 55.96
CA LEU A 264 4.87 -11.21 55.54
C LEU A 264 3.35 -11.09 55.46
N THR A 265 2.69 -11.94 54.68
CA THR A 265 1.23 -12.02 54.72
C THR A 265 0.76 -12.75 55.98
N ALA A 266 -0.52 -12.58 56.33
CA ALA A 266 -1.12 -13.28 57.47
C ALA A 266 -1.06 -14.81 57.33
N ALA A 267 -1.12 -15.33 56.09
CA ALA A 267 -0.99 -16.75 55.83
C ALA A 267 0.41 -17.29 56.20
N VAL A 268 1.46 -16.54 55.87
CA VAL A 268 2.84 -16.94 56.13
C VAL A 268 3.24 -16.75 57.59
N ALA A 269 2.85 -15.63 58.22
CA ALA A 269 3.18 -15.34 59.62
C ALA A 269 2.32 -16.15 60.63
N GLY A 270 1.10 -16.52 60.24
CA GLY A 270 0.07 -17.09 61.12
C GLY A 270 0.28 -18.54 61.55
N SER A 271 -0.81 -19.16 62.03
CA SER A 271 -0.84 -20.50 62.63
C SER A 271 -0.42 -21.64 61.70
N GLU A 272 -0.68 -21.48 60.41
CA GLU A 272 -0.41 -22.46 59.35
C GLU A 272 1.00 -22.33 58.75
N GLY A 273 1.65 -21.17 58.94
CA GLY A 273 3.04 -20.94 58.53
C GLY A 273 3.99 -20.93 59.73
N LEU A 274 4.66 -19.79 59.92
CA LEU A 274 5.79 -19.63 60.83
C LEU A 274 5.40 -19.46 62.31
N ARG A 275 4.15 -19.09 62.64
CA ARG A 275 3.69 -18.77 64.01
C ARG A 275 4.54 -17.70 64.70
N VAL A 276 4.73 -16.58 64.02
CA VAL A 276 5.51 -15.44 64.50
C VAL A 276 4.62 -14.21 64.63
N ASN A 277 4.89 -13.37 65.63
CA ASN A 277 4.21 -12.10 65.85
C ASN A 277 5.10 -10.94 65.42
N VAL A 278 4.48 -9.78 65.19
CA VAL A 278 5.23 -8.54 64.91
C VAL A 278 6.22 -8.26 66.05
N GLY A 279 7.48 -8.02 65.69
CA GLY A 279 8.61 -7.88 66.62
C GLY A 279 9.46 -9.16 66.79
N ASP A 280 8.95 -10.33 66.40
CA ASP A 280 9.73 -11.57 66.47
C ASP A 280 10.81 -11.63 65.38
N LYS A 281 11.87 -12.41 65.63
CA LYS A 281 12.93 -12.65 64.65
C LYS A 281 12.52 -13.75 63.66
N VAL A 282 12.81 -13.52 62.40
CA VAL A 282 12.61 -14.45 61.28
C VAL A 282 13.91 -14.58 60.49
N CYS A 283 14.21 -15.77 60.00
CA CYS A 283 15.40 -16.05 59.23
C CYS A 283 15.04 -16.18 57.75
N ILE A 284 15.63 -15.38 56.87
CA ILE A 284 15.45 -15.46 55.42
C ILE A 284 16.79 -15.83 54.81
N GLU A 285 16.91 -17.01 54.19
CA GLU A 285 18.16 -17.49 53.56
C GLU A 285 19.39 -17.38 54.50
N GLY A 286 19.19 -17.69 55.78
CA GLY A 286 20.25 -17.60 56.80
C GLY A 286 20.45 -16.21 57.41
N VAL A 287 19.75 -15.17 56.95
CA VAL A 287 19.84 -13.81 57.49
C VAL A 287 18.72 -13.55 58.50
N MET A 288 19.09 -13.20 59.74
CA MET A 288 18.12 -12.85 60.79
C MET A 288 17.58 -11.44 60.59
N CYS A 289 16.25 -11.32 60.53
CA CYS A 289 15.49 -10.10 60.30
C CYS A 289 14.38 -9.97 61.35
N THR A 290 13.77 -8.80 61.47
CA THR A 290 12.62 -8.58 62.38
C THR A 290 11.32 -8.56 61.59
N LEU A 291 10.30 -9.29 62.03
CA LEU A 291 8.97 -9.16 61.43
C LEU A 291 8.37 -7.80 61.81
N ALA A 292 8.41 -6.85 60.87
CA ALA A 292 7.92 -5.48 61.06
C ALA A 292 6.40 -5.35 60.91
N GLY A 293 5.80 -6.18 60.08
CA GLY A 293 4.36 -6.11 59.88
C GLY A 293 3.79 -7.29 59.13
N VAL A 294 2.49 -7.48 59.34
CA VAL A 294 1.70 -8.46 58.60
C VAL A 294 0.83 -7.72 57.58
N VAL A 295 1.05 -7.98 56.30
CA VAL A 295 0.33 -7.32 55.19
C VAL A 295 -0.88 -8.12 54.75
N GLU A 296 -1.93 -7.40 54.34
CA GLU A 296 -3.12 -8.02 53.78
C GLU A 296 -2.87 -8.38 52.31
N ALA A 297 -2.90 -9.67 51.99
CA ALA A 297 -2.64 -10.19 50.64
C ALA A 297 -3.51 -9.52 49.56
N ARG A 298 -4.78 -9.20 49.88
CA ARG A 298 -5.69 -8.50 48.96
C ARG A 298 -5.22 -7.09 48.65
N LYS A 299 -4.83 -6.30 49.67
CA LYS A 299 -4.40 -4.91 49.49
C LYS A 299 -3.17 -4.81 48.60
N ILE A 300 -2.16 -5.65 48.84
CA ILE A 300 -0.93 -5.64 48.05
C ILE A 300 -1.16 -6.16 46.62
N THR A 301 -2.02 -7.16 46.43
CA THR A 301 -2.35 -7.70 45.10
C THR A 301 -3.12 -6.69 44.24
N THR A 302 -4.03 -5.92 44.85
CA THR A 302 -4.81 -4.89 44.14
C THR A 302 -4.09 -3.55 44.00
N TYR A 303 -2.92 -3.39 44.63
CA TYR A 303 -2.14 -2.17 44.51
C TYR A 303 -1.57 -2.04 43.10
N ALA A 304 -1.94 -0.95 42.44
CA ALA A 304 -1.44 -0.60 41.12
C ALA A 304 -0.32 0.44 41.22
N GLN A 305 0.77 0.19 40.52
CA GLN A 305 1.87 1.14 40.34
C GLN A 305 1.42 2.34 39.47
N LEU A 306 2.35 3.25 39.19
CA LEU A 306 2.07 4.53 38.53
C LEU A 306 1.29 4.37 37.21
N GLU A 307 1.68 3.39 36.41
CA GLU A 307 1.18 3.05 35.08
C GLU A 307 0.16 1.91 35.08
N GLY A 308 -0.27 1.45 36.26
CA GLY A 308 -1.32 0.44 36.41
C GLY A 308 -0.82 -1.01 36.60
N SER A 309 0.48 -1.25 36.61
CA SER A 309 1.07 -2.59 36.79
C SER A 309 1.06 -3.07 38.24
N SER A 310 1.24 -4.37 38.46
CA SER A 310 1.39 -4.96 39.80
C SER A 310 2.74 -4.61 40.42
N LEU A 311 2.78 -4.45 41.74
CA LEU A 311 4.01 -4.32 42.51
C LEU A 311 4.81 -5.63 42.61
N LEU A 312 4.11 -6.77 42.54
CA LEU A 312 4.67 -8.09 42.78
C LEU A 312 5.53 -8.56 41.58
N PRO A 313 6.58 -9.37 41.80
CA PRO A 313 7.45 -9.80 40.71
C PRO A 313 6.70 -10.62 39.68
N VAL A 314 7.13 -10.51 38.41
CA VAL A 314 6.57 -11.28 37.31
C VAL A 314 6.95 -12.75 37.48
N ASP A 315 5.96 -13.62 37.39
CA ASP A 315 6.14 -15.06 37.24
C ASP A 315 6.26 -15.35 35.75
N TYR A 316 7.49 -15.34 35.22
CA TYR A 316 7.74 -15.59 33.80
C TYR A 316 7.38 -17.02 33.39
N GLU A 317 7.39 -17.97 34.31
CA GLU A 317 6.97 -19.34 34.05
C GLU A 317 5.46 -19.38 33.80
N ALA A 318 4.64 -18.80 34.69
CA ALA A 318 3.20 -18.71 34.53
C ALA A 318 2.77 -17.76 33.38
N SER A 319 3.52 -16.68 33.16
CA SER A 319 3.28 -15.71 32.06
C SER A 319 3.59 -16.30 30.68
N SER A 320 4.35 -17.39 30.61
CA SER A 320 4.87 -17.90 29.35
C SER A 320 3.80 -18.55 28.48
N GLY A 321 2.82 -19.30 29.01
CA GLY A 321 1.77 -19.95 28.20
C GLY A 321 2.25 -20.77 26.97
N GLY A 322 3.55 -21.10 26.87
CA GLY A 322 4.20 -21.67 25.68
C GLY A 322 5.13 -20.75 24.86
N ALA A 323 5.31 -19.48 25.23
CA ALA A 323 6.09 -18.46 24.50
C ALA A 323 7.24 -17.85 25.34
N ALA A 324 7.93 -18.62 26.19
CA ALA A 324 9.10 -18.14 26.93
C ALA A 324 10.18 -17.52 26.01
N SER A 325 10.27 -18.03 24.78
CA SER A 325 11.17 -17.53 23.73
C SER A 325 10.87 -16.08 23.30
N SER A 326 9.63 -15.60 23.37
CA SER A 326 9.31 -14.21 23.00
C SER A 326 9.80 -13.20 24.05
N TYR A 327 9.76 -13.56 25.33
CA TYR A 327 10.29 -12.71 26.39
C TYR A 327 11.82 -12.71 26.41
N GLN A 328 12.45 -13.87 26.17
CA GLN A 328 13.91 -13.97 26.03
C GLN A 328 14.42 -13.18 24.80
N ALA A 329 13.73 -13.28 23.66
CA ALA A 329 14.04 -12.48 22.49
C ALA A 329 13.92 -10.98 22.81
N ALA A 330 12.86 -10.57 23.51
CA ALA A 330 12.65 -9.17 23.92
C ALA A 330 13.66 -8.65 24.96
N GLU A 331 14.25 -9.51 25.81
CA GLU A 331 15.36 -9.13 26.70
C GLU A 331 16.64 -8.79 25.92
N THR A 332 16.89 -9.51 24.81
CA THR A 332 18.10 -9.32 23.98
C THR A 332 17.92 -8.31 22.84
N THR A 333 16.68 -7.91 22.56
CA THR A 333 16.37 -6.97 21.48
C THR A 333 16.73 -5.55 21.90
N SER A 334 17.34 -4.79 20.99
CA SER A 334 17.57 -3.35 21.19
C SER A 334 16.25 -2.67 21.54
N LEU A 335 16.24 -1.84 22.58
CA LEU A 335 15.05 -1.10 22.99
C LEU A 335 14.41 -0.35 21.82
N ALA A 336 15.21 0.18 20.90
CA ALA A 336 14.74 0.90 19.71
C ALA A 336 13.86 0.07 18.76
N ASP A 337 13.99 -1.26 18.78
CA ASP A 337 13.30 -2.19 17.89
C ASP A 337 12.09 -2.89 18.56
N LEU A 338 11.82 -2.61 19.84
CA LEU A 338 10.70 -3.20 20.56
C LEU A 338 9.35 -2.62 20.08
N PRO A 339 8.27 -3.43 20.03
CA PRO A 339 6.94 -2.97 19.67
C PRO A 339 6.49 -1.80 20.55
N GLU A 340 5.91 -0.78 19.92
CA GLU A 340 5.51 0.43 20.63
C GLU A 340 4.40 0.16 21.66
N THR A 341 3.53 -0.82 21.43
CA THR A 341 2.45 -1.16 22.37
C THR A 341 2.91 -2.22 23.36
N GLU A 342 2.72 -1.99 24.66
CA GLU A 342 2.88 -3.04 25.67
C GLU A 342 1.75 -4.06 25.51
N SER A 343 1.96 -5.04 24.61
CA SER A 343 1.01 -6.13 24.36
C SER A 343 1.17 -7.30 25.32
N ALA A 344 2.23 -7.30 26.13
CA ALA A 344 2.52 -8.37 27.08
C ALA A 344 1.65 -8.24 28.33
N GLN A 345 0.79 -9.24 28.56
CA GLN A 345 0.12 -9.43 29.84
C GLN A 345 0.99 -10.34 30.71
N PHE A 346 1.51 -9.79 31.81
CA PHE A 346 2.31 -10.53 32.77
C PHE A 346 1.43 -11.10 33.88
N VAL A 347 1.68 -12.36 34.24
CA VAL A 347 1.20 -12.98 35.46
C VAL A 347 2.23 -12.70 36.54
N ASN A 348 1.81 -12.18 37.69
CA ASN A 348 2.67 -11.94 38.84
C ASN A 348 2.52 -13.04 39.88
N TYR A 349 3.53 -13.26 40.71
CA TYR A 349 3.41 -14.14 41.87
C TYR A 349 2.30 -13.66 42.80
N GLY A 350 1.56 -14.59 43.39
CA GLY A 350 0.58 -14.28 44.44
C GLY A 350 1.26 -13.71 45.70
N ALA A 351 0.58 -12.79 46.40
CA ALA A 351 1.12 -12.11 47.57
C ALA A 351 1.64 -13.06 48.67
N ASP A 352 0.97 -14.19 48.90
CA ASP A 352 1.36 -15.19 49.90
C ASP A 352 2.64 -15.96 49.54
N ARG A 353 3.18 -15.76 48.32
CA ARG A 353 4.45 -16.35 47.86
C ARG A 353 5.58 -15.34 47.75
N VAL A 354 5.34 -14.09 48.18
CA VAL A 354 6.30 -12.99 48.09
C VAL A 354 6.55 -12.39 49.48
N VAL A 355 7.82 -12.17 49.83
CA VAL A 355 8.20 -11.43 51.04
C VAL A 355 8.65 -10.03 50.66
N ILE A 356 8.25 -9.04 51.45
CA ILE A 356 8.70 -7.65 51.28
C ILE A 356 9.84 -7.40 52.26
N VAL A 357 10.97 -6.95 51.73
CA VAL A 357 12.23 -6.78 52.45
C VAL A 357 12.83 -5.40 52.17
N PRO A 358 13.78 -4.92 52.99
CA PRO A 358 14.52 -3.71 52.67
C PRO A 358 15.45 -3.93 51.45
N PRO A 359 15.81 -2.85 50.73
CA PRO A 359 16.65 -2.95 49.53
C PRO A 359 18.01 -3.60 49.79
N GLU A 360 18.63 -3.33 50.93
CA GLU A 360 19.93 -3.89 51.31
C GLU A 360 19.87 -5.40 51.48
N LEU A 361 18.77 -5.92 52.05
CA LEU A 361 18.56 -7.36 52.19
C LEU A 361 18.27 -7.99 50.83
N ALA A 362 17.41 -7.37 50.02
CA ALA A 362 17.15 -7.85 48.66
C ALA A 362 18.45 -7.93 47.84
N ARG A 363 19.30 -6.89 47.87
CA ARG A 363 20.59 -6.86 47.17
C ARG A 363 21.54 -7.97 47.68
N ARG A 364 21.63 -8.17 49.00
CA ARG A 364 22.43 -9.26 49.60
C ARG A 364 21.99 -10.65 49.15
N LEU A 365 20.69 -10.85 48.94
CA LEU A 365 20.08 -12.12 48.51
C LEU A 365 20.00 -12.26 46.98
N GLY A 366 20.80 -11.49 46.23
CA GLY A 366 20.88 -11.55 44.78
C GLY A 366 19.77 -10.82 44.04
N GLY A 367 19.17 -9.81 44.68
CA GLY A 367 18.16 -8.95 44.09
C GLY A 367 18.73 -8.03 43.03
N ARG A 368 17.96 -7.83 41.96
CA ARG A 368 18.33 -7.01 40.81
C ARG A 368 17.33 -5.87 40.64
N VAL A 369 17.80 -4.72 40.16
CA VAL A 369 16.94 -3.55 39.93
C VAL A 369 15.96 -3.88 38.80
N CYS A 370 14.66 -3.76 39.05
CA CYS A 370 13.60 -4.01 38.04
C CYS A 370 12.92 -2.72 37.60
N SER A 371 12.86 -1.74 38.49
CA SER A 371 12.34 -0.41 38.21
C SER A 371 13.04 0.64 39.08
N ILE A 372 13.01 1.88 38.63
CA ILE A 372 13.59 3.03 39.33
C ILE A 372 12.50 4.09 39.46
N HIS A 373 12.19 4.44 40.70
CA HIS A 373 11.25 5.50 41.03
C HIS A 373 11.99 6.81 41.22
N VAL A 374 11.47 7.91 40.66
CA VAL A 374 12.07 9.24 40.80
C VAL A 374 11.03 10.22 41.33
N TYR A 375 11.34 10.79 42.48
CA TYR A 375 10.46 11.73 43.19
C TYR A 375 11.01 13.16 43.04
N PRO A 376 10.36 14.04 42.24
CA PRO A 376 10.80 15.42 42.08
C PRO A 376 10.72 16.20 43.40
N LYS A 377 11.65 17.14 43.61
CA LYS A 377 11.55 18.17 44.64
C LYS A 377 10.50 19.22 44.24
N GLU A 378 9.97 19.99 45.18
CA GLU A 378 8.79 20.87 45.00
C GLU A 378 8.89 21.87 43.83
N LYS A 379 10.10 22.30 43.44
CA LYS A 379 10.34 23.27 42.36
C LYS A 379 10.84 22.65 41.04
N ALA A 380 10.99 21.33 40.97
CA ALA A 380 11.56 20.67 39.80
C ALA A 380 10.52 20.54 38.66
N ASP A 381 10.93 20.84 37.43
CA ASP A 381 10.11 20.60 36.24
C ASP A 381 10.13 19.11 35.88
N ILE A 382 9.09 18.41 36.33
CA ILE A 382 8.93 16.97 36.10
C ILE A 382 8.84 16.62 34.60
N GLN A 383 8.35 17.51 33.75
CA GLN A 383 8.25 17.27 32.30
C GLN A 383 9.63 17.26 31.67
N ARG A 384 10.42 18.30 31.95
CA ARG A 384 11.80 18.41 31.46
C ARG A 384 12.68 17.29 32.03
N MET A 385 12.48 16.95 33.31
CA MET A 385 13.17 15.83 33.95
C MET A 385 12.84 14.50 33.26
N ALA A 386 11.57 14.18 33.01
CA ALA A 386 11.18 12.95 32.33
C ALA A 386 11.82 12.82 30.94
N GLN A 387 11.91 13.93 30.19
CA GLN A 387 12.58 13.93 28.89
C GLN A 387 14.06 13.63 29.01
N ARG A 388 14.76 14.29 29.94
CA ARG A 388 16.20 14.05 30.16
C ARG A 388 16.46 12.60 30.61
N VAL A 389 15.64 12.08 31.52
CA VAL A 389 15.75 10.70 32.02
C VAL A 389 15.54 9.70 30.89
N ALA A 390 14.49 9.84 30.08
CA ALA A 390 14.25 8.97 28.92
C ALA A 390 15.41 9.01 27.90
N THR A 391 15.99 10.20 27.68
CA THR A 391 17.11 10.36 26.74
C THR A 391 18.41 9.76 27.24
N VAL A 392 18.75 9.94 28.52
CA VAL A 392 20.02 9.45 29.08
C VAL A 392 19.96 7.94 29.35
N THR A 393 18.82 7.42 29.79
CA THR A 393 18.67 5.99 30.12
C THR A 393 18.31 5.14 28.91
N HIS A 394 17.78 5.73 27.84
CA HIS A 394 17.13 5.04 26.71
C HIS A 394 15.96 4.12 27.12
N LEU A 395 15.56 4.12 28.40
CA LEU A 395 14.50 3.29 28.94
C LEU A 395 13.15 4.01 28.90
N PRO A 396 12.03 3.27 28.73
CA PRO A 396 10.71 3.82 28.92
C PRO A 396 10.59 4.51 30.28
N THR A 397 10.20 5.78 30.24
CA THR A 397 10.03 6.62 31.42
C THR A 397 8.58 7.06 31.51
N TYR A 398 7.86 6.56 32.51
CA TYR A 398 6.48 6.92 32.79
C TYR A 398 6.46 8.14 33.69
N ARG A 399 5.85 9.22 33.20
CA ARG A 399 5.69 10.48 33.91
C ARG A 399 4.26 10.63 34.38
N GLY A 400 4.05 10.58 35.69
CA GLY A 400 2.80 10.96 36.32
C GLY A 400 2.83 12.43 36.74
N ALA A 401 2.03 13.26 36.07
CA ALA A 401 1.73 14.63 36.53
C ALA A 401 0.47 15.17 35.86
N GLY A 402 -0.23 16.09 36.54
CA GLY A 402 -1.40 16.79 35.97
C GLY A 402 -2.58 15.86 35.67
N GLY A 403 -2.81 14.86 36.54
CA GLY A 403 -3.94 13.93 36.43
C GLY A 403 -3.78 12.80 35.41
N GLY A 404 -2.66 12.74 34.67
CA GLY A 404 -2.39 11.72 33.67
C GLY A 404 -0.99 11.15 33.73
N VAL A 405 -0.85 9.91 33.24
CA VAL A 405 0.40 9.19 33.08
C VAL A 405 0.76 9.17 31.61
N TYR A 406 1.96 9.65 31.30
CA TYR A 406 2.50 9.64 29.95
C TYR A 406 3.77 8.83 29.93
N ARG A 407 3.84 7.86 29.03
CA ARG A 407 5.07 7.13 28.74
C ARG A 407 5.90 7.93 27.74
N LEU A 408 7.15 8.19 28.09
CA LEU A 408 8.17 8.77 27.24
C LEU A 408 9.10 7.67 26.77
N PHE A 409 9.33 7.62 25.47
CA PHE A 409 10.21 6.65 24.85
C PHE A 409 11.16 7.36 23.88
N PHE A 410 12.46 7.25 24.11
CA PHE A 410 13.47 7.88 23.26
C PHE A 410 13.65 7.06 21.98
N THR A 411 13.23 7.62 20.85
CA THR A 411 13.22 6.93 19.55
C THR A 411 13.48 7.92 18.42
N THR A 412 13.67 7.40 17.20
CA THR A 412 13.72 8.23 16.00
C THR A 412 12.32 8.72 15.66
N LEU A 413 12.08 10.02 15.81
CA LEU A 413 10.87 10.67 15.32
C LEU A 413 11.12 11.09 13.87
N THR A 414 10.33 10.54 12.94
CA THR A 414 10.22 11.12 11.60
C THR A 414 9.40 12.39 11.69
N GLU A 415 10.06 13.50 11.98
CA GLU A 415 9.46 14.81 11.81
C GLU A 415 9.50 15.16 10.33
N ALA A 416 8.31 15.39 9.75
CA ALA A 416 8.23 16.07 8.46
C ALA A 416 8.57 17.55 8.68
N SER A 417 9.84 17.87 8.89
CA SER A 417 10.32 19.25 8.85
C SER A 417 10.34 19.73 7.39
N GLY A 418 9.95 20.96 7.11
CA GLY A 418 10.03 21.55 5.76
C GLY A 418 8.91 21.21 4.76
N TRP A 419 7.88 20.44 5.12
CA TRP A 419 6.75 20.20 4.19
C TRP A 419 5.98 21.48 3.82
N LYS A 420 6.00 22.49 4.71
CA LYS A 420 5.39 23.81 4.45
C LYS A 420 6.17 24.56 3.37
N ASP A 421 7.49 24.46 3.38
CA ASP A 421 8.37 25.10 2.41
C ASP A 421 8.24 24.48 1.01
N LEU A 422 7.74 23.24 0.94
CA LEU A 422 7.46 22.51 -0.29
C LEU A 422 6.21 23.02 -1.04
N ILE A 423 5.26 23.64 -0.35
CA ILE A 423 3.96 24.01 -0.93
C ILE A 423 4.14 25.00 -2.09
N ILE A 424 4.94 26.05 -1.88
CA ILE A 424 5.10 27.13 -2.85
C ILE A 424 5.76 26.60 -4.15
N PRO A 425 6.91 25.90 -4.12
CA PRO A 425 7.52 25.34 -5.33
C PRO A 425 6.61 24.36 -6.08
N VAL A 426 5.91 23.47 -5.36
CA VAL A 426 5.00 22.48 -5.98
C VAL A 426 3.84 23.17 -6.70
N VAL A 427 3.20 24.15 -6.06
CA VAL A 427 2.09 24.89 -6.67
C VAL A 427 2.59 25.71 -7.87
N LEU A 428 3.71 26.43 -7.73
CA LEU A 428 4.29 27.22 -8.82
C LEU A 428 4.66 26.34 -10.01
N GLY A 429 5.40 25.24 -9.77
CA GLY A 429 5.77 24.28 -10.80
C GLY A 429 4.54 23.66 -11.48
N GLY A 430 3.54 23.29 -10.67
CA GLY A 430 2.26 22.78 -11.16
C GLY A 430 1.52 23.78 -12.06
N LEU A 431 1.49 25.07 -11.69
CA LEU A 431 0.88 26.14 -12.50
C LEU A 431 1.64 26.39 -13.80
N ILE A 432 2.97 26.35 -13.78
CA ILE A 432 3.78 26.50 -15.00
C ILE A 432 3.54 25.33 -15.96
N ILE A 433 3.52 24.10 -15.45
CA ILE A 433 3.21 22.90 -16.26
C ILE A 433 1.79 22.99 -16.80
N PHE A 434 0.83 23.41 -15.98
CA PHE A 434 -0.55 23.61 -16.41
C PHE A 434 -0.65 24.64 -17.54
N ALA A 435 -0.02 25.80 -17.39
CA ALA A 435 -0.05 26.87 -18.40
C ALA A 435 0.61 26.43 -19.71
N THR A 436 1.75 25.76 -19.63
CA THR A 436 2.47 25.25 -20.81
C THR A 436 1.70 24.13 -21.52
N MET A 437 1.09 23.20 -20.79
CA MET A 437 0.24 22.15 -21.36
C MET A 437 -1.05 22.73 -21.95
N LEU A 438 -1.69 23.71 -21.30
CA LEU A 438 -2.88 24.37 -21.82
C LEU A 438 -2.59 25.14 -23.11
N GLY A 439 -1.48 25.87 -23.18
CA GLY A 439 -1.01 26.51 -24.41
C GLY A 439 -0.67 25.50 -25.51
N SER A 440 -0.18 24.31 -25.15
CA SER A 440 0.04 23.23 -26.12
C SER A 440 -1.24 22.73 -26.79
N VAL A 441 -2.37 22.75 -26.08
CA VAL A 441 -3.67 22.36 -26.63
C VAL A 441 -4.16 23.40 -27.64
N SER A 442 -4.08 24.70 -27.32
CA SER A 442 -4.50 25.76 -28.26
C SER A 442 -3.65 25.79 -29.52
N ASP A 443 -2.34 25.61 -29.39
CA ASP A 443 -1.42 25.65 -30.53
C ASP A 443 -1.53 24.44 -31.46
N ARG A 444 -2.26 23.40 -31.04
CA ARG A 444 -2.42 22.12 -31.74
C ARG A 444 -3.87 21.80 -32.04
N GLU A 445 -4.76 22.78 -31.95
CA GLU A 445 -6.19 22.58 -32.19
C GLU A 445 -6.46 22.00 -33.59
N LYS A 446 -5.77 22.51 -34.62
CA LYS A 446 -5.83 21.98 -36.00
C LYS A 446 -5.33 20.54 -36.11
N GLU A 447 -4.30 20.17 -35.36
CA GLU A 447 -3.77 18.79 -35.33
C GLU A 447 -4.78 17.86 -34.64
N ILE A 448 -5.42 18.31 -33.56
CA ILE A 448 -6.48 17.55 -32.86
C ILE A 448 -7.69 17.31 -33.76
N TYR A 449 -8.09 18.31 -34.56
CA TYR A 449 -9.15 18.13 -35.55
C TYR A 449 -8.79 17.13 -36.64
N ALA A 450 -7.55 17.16 -37.14
CA ALA A 450 -7.07 16.17 -38.11
C ALA A 450 -7.09 14.76 -37.52
N PHE A 451 -6.67 14.59 -36.27
CA PHE A 451 -6.74 13.32 -35.55
C PHE A 451 -8.17 12.80 -35.36
N SER A 452 -9.10 13.69 -35.02
CA SER A 452 -10.53 13.36 -34.94
C SER A 452 -11.09 12.94 -36.31
N ALA A 453 -10.73 13.65 -37.39
CA ALA A 453 -11.12 13.30 -38.75
C ALA A 453 -10.56 11.94 -39.21
N LEU A 454 -9.39 11.54 -38.70
CA LEU A 454 -8.79 10.22 -38.90
C LEU A 454 -9.40 9.12 -38.00
N GLY A 455 -10.40 9.45 -37.18
CA GLY A 455 -11.15 8.49 -36.37
C GLY A 455 -10.67 8.33 -34.92
N LEU A 456 -9.79 9.21 -34.40
CA LEU A 456 -9.41 9.17 -32.99
C LEU A 456 -10.56 9.66 -32.10
N ALA A 457 -11.13 8.73 -31.32
CA ALA A 457 -12.16 9.06 -30.33
C ALA A 457 -11.64 10.06 -29.27
N PRO A 458 -12.53 10.88 -28.67
CA PRO A 458 -12.15 11.88 -27.67
C PRO A 458 -11.26 11.37 -26.53
N PRO A 459 -11.47 10.17 -25.95
CA PRO A 459 -10.58 9.65 -24.91
C PRO A 459 -9.16 9.35 -25.42
N HIS A 460 -9.01 8.94 -26.68
CA HIS A 460 -7.69 8.70 -27.29
C HIS A 460 -6.92 10.00 -27.49
N VAL A 461 -7.62 11.10 -27.80
CA VAL A 461 -7.00 12.45 -27.86
C VAL A 461 -6.54 12.89 -26.48
N ALA A 462 -7.33 12.71 -25.41
CA ALA A 462 -6.83 12.92 -24.04
C ALA A 462 -5.61 12.05 -23.73
N GLY A 463 -5.63 10.79 -24.15
CA GLY A 463 -4.53 9.84 -23.99
C GLY A 463 -3.21 10.33 -24.57
N LEU A 464 -3.24 11.08 -25.67
CA LEU A 464 -2.05 11.69 -26.27
C LEU A 464 -1.38 12.71 -25.33
N PHE A 465 -2.15 13.62 -24.73
CA PHE A 465 -1.62 14.61 -23.79
C PHE A 465 -1.18 13.99 -22.45
N PHE A 466 -1.91 12.98 -21.96
CA PHE A 466 -1.49 12.22 -20.78
C PHE A 466 -0.18 11.45 -21.02
N ALA A 467 0.06 10.95 -22.23
CA ALA A 467 1.31 10.33 -22.61
C ALA A 467 2.48 11.32 -22.58
N GLU A 468 2.29 12.52 -23.15
CA GLU A 468 3.30 13.59 -23.08
C GLU A 468 3.65 13.95 -21.63
N ALA A 469 2.62 14.14 -20.78
CA ALA A 469 2.82 14.42 -19.35
C ALA A 469 3.49 13.27 -18.60
N SER A 470 3.19 12.02 -18.92
CA SER A 470 3.84 10.86 -18.31
C SER A 470 5.33 10.82 -18.65
N VAL A 471 5.71 11.16 -19.89
CA VAL A 471 7.12 11.29 -20.27
C VAL A 471 7.78 12.44 -19.52
N TYR A 472 7.15 13.62 -19.43
CA TYR A 472 7.70 14.73 -18.64
C TYR A 472 7.84 14.37 -17.14
N ALA A 473 6.88 13.66 -16.58
CA ALA A 473 6.87 13.24 -15.18
C ALA A 473 8.05 12.29 -14.89
N VAL A 474 8.25 11.27 -15.73
CA VAL A 474 9.32 10.29 -15.56
C VAL A 474 10.69 10.91 -15.86
N VAL A 475 10.84 11.62 -16.98
CA VAL A 475 12.11 12.26 -17.37
C VAL A 475 12.48 13.37 -16.39
N GLY A 476 11.51 14.19 -15.98
CA GLY A 476 11.73 15.27 -15.03
C GLY A 476 12.00 14.78 -13.61
N GLY A 477 11.24 13.80 -13.12
CA GLY A 477 11.41 13.22 -11.78
C GLY A 477 12.73 12.45 -11.64
N MET A 478 12.97 11.45 -12.50
CA MET A 478 14.22 10.69 -12.43
C MET A 478 15.42 11.51 -12.90
N GLY A 479 15.27 12.28 -13.98
CA GLY A 479 16.35 13.14 -14.49
C GLY A 479 16.73 14.25 -13.54
N GLY A 480 15.76 14.88 -12.86
CA GLY A 480 16.01 15.89 -11.83
C GLY A 480 16.67 15.30 -10.59
N TYR A 481 16.29 14.08 -10.19
CA TYR A 481 17.00 13.36 -9.14
C TYR A 481 18.47 13.09 -9.53
N LEU A 482 18.72 12.50 -10.70
CA LEU A 482 20.08 12.21 -11.18
C LEU A 482 20.92 13.49 -11.29
N LEU A 483 20.35 14.54 -11.89
CA LEU A 483 21.03 15.83 -12.04
C LEU A 483 21.37 16.43 -10.68
N GLY A 484 20.43 16.43 -9.74
CA GLY A 484 20.68 16.94 -8.39
C GLY A 484 21.81 16.21 -7.69
N GLN A 485 21.86 14.89 -7.84
CA GLN A 485 22.95 14.09 -7.28
C GLN A 485 24.30 14.40 -7.93
N VAL A 486 24.33 14.50 -9.27
CA VAL A 486 25.56 14.85 -10.02
C VAL A 486 26.06 16.24 -9.61
N VAL A 487 25.16 17.23 -9.54
CA VAL A 487 25.46 18.59 -9.10
C VAL A 487 25.97 18.59 -7.66
N SER A 488 25.31 17.89 -6.74
CA SER A 488 25.77 17.78 -5.34
C SER A 488 27.17 17.22 -5.24
N ARG A 489 27.44 16.12 -5.97
CA ARG A 489 28.78 15.50 -5.98
C ARG A 489 29.82 16.43 -6.58
N ALA A 490 29.49 17.13 -7.66
CA ALA A 490 30.38 18.11 -8.27
C ALA A 490 30.69 19.26 -7.30
N LEU A 491 29.67 19.83 -6.64
CA LEU A 491 29.82 20.89 -5.64
C LEU A 491 30.65 20.44 -4.43
N ASN A 492 30.43 19.22 -3.93
CA ASN A 492 31.23 18.66 -2.85
C ASN A 492 32.70 18.46 -3.25
N HIS A 493 32.95 18.05 -4.50
CA HIS A 493 34.31 17.92 -5.02
C HIS A 493 35.00 19.28 -5.16
N ILE A 494 34.28 20.30 -5.67
CA ILE A 494 34.77 21.69 -5.79
C ILE A 494 35.04 22.30 -4.41
N ALA A 495 34.18 22.07 -3.42
CA ALA A 495 34.41 22.53 -2.05
C ALA A 495 35.66 21.90 -1.43
N GLY A 496 35.98 20.64 -1.77
CA GLY A 496 37.18 19.95 -1.33
C GLY A 496 38.49 20.49 -1.92
N LEU A 497 38.44 21.22 -3.05
CA LEU A 497 39.60 21.82 -3.71
C LEU A 497 40.16 23.06 -2.98
N LYS A 498 39.59 23.46 -1.83
CA LYS A 498 40.00 24.60 -0.97
C LYS A 498 40.13 25.97 -1.67
N TRP A 499 39.73 26.11 -2.93
CA TRP A 499 39.75 27.40 -3.66
C TRP A 499 38.73 28.41 -3.14
N PHE A 500 37.65 27.96 -2.49
CA PHE A 500 36.60 28.80 -1.93
C PHE A 500 36.30 28.37 -0.49
N GLU A 501 37.08 28.87 0.47
CA GLU A 501 36.91 28.56 1.91
C GLU A 501 35.52 28.93 2.48
N ALA A 502 34.80 29.85 1.82
CA ALA A 502 33.46 30.29 2.23
C ALA A 502 32.29 29.52 1.59
N PHE A 503 32.55 28.55 0.70
CA PHE A 503 31.47 27.83 0.01
C PHE A 503 31.11 26.54 0.74
N THR A 504 30.04 26.58 1.54
CA THR A 504 29.40 25.36 2.07
C THR A 504 28.45 24.78 1.02
N PRO A 505 28.71 23.56 0.50
CA PRO A 505 27.80 22.92 -0.45
C PRO A 505 26.44 22.66 0.22
N PRO A 506 25.32 22.80 -0.52
CA PRO A 506 24.00 22.53 0.02
C PRO A 506 23.90 21.06 0.46
N THR A 507 23.46 20.85 1.70
CA THR A 507 23.26 19.51 2.26
C THR A 507 22.05 18.86 1.60
N MET A 508 22.27 18.00 0.61
CA MET A 508 21.19 17.20 0.03
C MET A 508 20.93 15.96 0.87
N ASN A 509 19.65 15.68 1.14
CA ASN A 509 19.25 14.49 1.87
C ASN A 509 19.30 13.27 0.93
N TYR A 510 20.29 12.40 1.15
CA TYR A 510 20.51 11.17 0.38
C TYR A 510 19.58 10.00 0.77
N SER A 511 18.62 10.23 1.69
CA SER A 511 17.64 9.21 2.07
C SER A 511 16.89 8.70 0.84
N SER A 512 16.91 7.37 0.64
CA SER A 512 16.18 6.72 -0.45
C SER A 512 14.67 7.02 -0.36
N THR A 513 14.12 7.09 0.84
CA THR A 513 12.69 7.39 1.06
C THR A 513 12.36 8.82 0.64
N ASN A 514 13.19 9.80 1.00
CA ASN A 514 12.99 11.19 0.59
C ASN A 514 13.04 11.35 -0.93
N ALA A 515 14.02 10.70 -1.58
CA ALA A 515 14.13 10.70 -3.03
C ALA A 515 12.88 10.14 -3.72
N ILE A 516 12.35 9.02 -3.22
CA ILE A 516 11.15 8.38 -3.79
C ILE A 516 9.92 9.28 -3.59
N VAL A 517 9.70 9.81 -2.38
CA VAL A 517 8.58 10.71 -2.10
C VAL A 517 8.67 11.96 -2.97
N THR A 518 9.85 12.56 -3.11
CA THR A 518 10.10 13.72 -3.97
C THR A 518 9.71 13.43 -5.42
N VAL A 519 10.21 12.33 -5.99
CA VAL A 519 9.89 11.95 -7.37
C VAL A 519 8.38 11.71 -7.54
N LEU A 520 7.74 10.99 -6.61
CA LEU A 520 6.31 10.71 -6.68
C LEU A 520 5.47 11.99 -6.57
N VAL A 521 5.86 12.93 -5.71
CA VAL A 521 5.22 14.25 -5.61
C VAL A 521 5.34 14.99 -6.93
N VAL A 522 6.53 15.08 -7.53
CA VAL A 522 6.72 15.73 -8.85
C VAL A 522 5.89 15.06 -9.93
N MET A 523 5.95 13.73 -10.03
CA MET A 523 5.17 12.98 -11.02
C MET A 523 3.67 13.23 -10.84
N GLY A 524 3.19 13.22 -9.58
CA GLY A 524 1.82 13.56 -9.23
C GLY A 524 1.45 14.97 -9.67
N THR A 525 2.29 15.97 -9.37
CA THR A 525 2.08 17.36 -9.78
C THR A 525 1.95 17.50 -11.29
N VAL A 526 2.86 16.89 -12.06
CA VAL A 526 2.84 16.95 -13.54
C VAL A 526 1.56 16.32 -14.10
N LEU A 527 1.19 15.14 -13.59
CA LEU A 527 0.01 14.40 -14.06
C LEU A 527 -1.28 15.15 -13.70
N ILE A 528 -1.41 15.65 -12.46
CA ILE A 528 -2.57 16.41 -11.99
C ILE A 528 -2.74 17.70 -12.80
N SER A 529 -1.65 18.44 -13.04
CA SER A 529 -1.67 19.66 -13.86
C SER A 529 -2.09 19.42 -15.31
N THR A 530 -2.00 18.19 -15.81
CA THR A 530 -2.37 17.83 -17.19
C THR A 530 -3.83 17.40 -17.34
N ILE A 531 -4.52 17.05 -16.24
CA ILE A 531 -5.89 16.54 -16.29
C ILE A 531 -6.83 17.50 -17.05
N TYR A 532 -6.85 18.78 -16.67
CA TYR A 532 -7.74 19.76 -17.30
C TYR A 532 -7.38 20.04 -18.77
N PRO A 533 -6.11 20.32 -19.14
CA PRO A 533 -5.71 20.44 -20.54
C PRO A 533 -6.11 19.23 -21.40
N ALA A 534 -5.89 18.00 -20.90
CA ALA A 534 -6.26 16.78 -21.63
C ALA A 534 -7.78 16.65 -21.82
N VAL A 535 -8.58 16.99 -20.80
CA VAL A 535 -10.06 17.02 -20.92
C VAL A 535 -10.51 18.08 -21.93
N LYS A 536 -9.89 19.27 -21.92
CA LYS A 536 -10.18 20.33 -22.89
C LYS A 536 -9.86 19.88 -24.33
N ALA A 537 -8.71 19.25 -24.54
CA ALA A 537 -8.32 18.70 -25.84
C ALA A 537 -9.31 17.63 -26.35
N SER A 538 -9.69 16.71 -25.46
CA SER A 538 -10.68 15.67 -25.75
C SER A 538 -12.03 16.26 -26.21
N ARG A 539 -12.52 17.30 -25.51
CA ARG A 539 -13.77 17.97 -25.90
C ARG A 539 -13.66 18.69 -27.25
N SER A 540 -12.51 19.27 -27.59
CA SER A 540 -12.30 19.89 -28.91
C SER A 540 -12.32 18.89 -30.06
N ALA A 541 -11.98 17.62 -29.79
CA ALA A 541 -11.94 16.56 -30.80
C ALA A 541 -13.32 16.02 -31.22
N ASN A 542 -14.44 16.59 -30.77
CA ASN A 542 -15.77 16.09 -31.09
C ASN A 542 -16.65 17.14 -31.81
N PRO A 543 -16.41 17.42 -33.10
CA PRO A 543 -17.18 18.40 -33.87
C PRO A 543 -18.60 17.93 -34.27
N GLY A 544 -18.97 16.65 -34.06
CA GLY A 544 -20.16 16.03 -34.67
C GLY A 544 -21.27 15.59 -33.72
N VAL A 545 -21.49 16.24 -32.58
CA VAL A 545 -22.43 15.80 -31.51
C VAL A 545 -23.92 15.79 -31.90
N GLN A 546 -24.31 16.09 -33.14
CA GLN A 546 -25.73 16.05 -33.54
C GLN A 546 -26.09 14.75 -34.29
N ARG A 547 -26.69 13.81 -33.53
CA ARG A 547 -27.41 12.57 -33.94
C ARG A 547 -26.62 11.25 -33.97
N SER A 548 -26.23 10.76 -32.79
CA SER A 548 -26.07 9.32 -32.59
C SER A 548 -27.46 8.64 -32.63
N TRP A 549 -27.71 7.74 -33.59
CA TRP A 549 -28.95 6.94 -33.66
C TRP A 549 -29.20 6.18 -32.35
N ARG A 550 -30.44 6.24 -31.84
CA ARG A 550 -30.85 5.57 -30.59
C ARG A 550 -31.89 4.49 -30.90
N ILE A 551 -31.74 3.33 -30.25
CA ILE A 551 -32.74 2.26 -30.28
C ILE A 551 -34.01 2.76 -29.58
N GLY A 552 -35.17 2.67 -30.24
CA GLY A 552 -36.47 3.04 -29.67
C GLY A 552 -36.90 2.12 -28.51
N ARG A 553 -38.12 2.31 -28.00
CA ARG A 553 -38.74 1.35 -27.06
C ARG A 553 -39.40 0.20 -27.84
N PRO A 554 -39.32 -1.06 -27.37
CA PRO A 554 -39.95 -2.19 -28.05
C PRO A 554 -41.47 -2.15 -27.90
N LYS A 555 -42.19 -2.64 -28.91
CA LYS A 555 -43.64 -2.87 -28.84
C LYS A 555 -43.86 -4.23 -28.19
N GLY A 556 -44.20 -4.24 -26.90
CA GLY A 556 -44.28 -5.49 -26.11
C GLY A 556 -42.92 -6.20 -26.05
N ASP A 557 -42.86 -7.38 -26.65
CA ASP A 557 -41.70 -8.27 -26.78
C ASP A 557 -41.04 -8.25 -28.17
N LEU A 558 -41.42 -7.30 -29.02
CA LEU A 558 -40.90 -7.14 -30.38
C LEU A 558 -40.15 -5.81 -30.53
N TYR A 559 -38.90 -5.89 -31.01
CA TYR A 559 -38.21 -4.77 -31.64
C TYR A 559 -38.41 -4.85 -33.14
N ASP A 560 -38.89 -3.75 -33.72
CA ASP A 560 -38.96 -3.53 -35.16
C ASP A 560 -38.15 -2.27 -35.45
N LEU A 561 -36.97 -2.45 -36.02
CA LEU A 561 -35.96 -1.42 -36.15
C LEU A 561 -35.53 -1.30 -37.60
N VAL A 562 -35.56 -0.08 -38.13
CA VAL A 562 -34.87 0.27 -39.37
C VAL A 562 -33.48 0.77 -39.01
N PHE A 563 -32.45 0.06 -39.48
CA PHE A 563 -31.07 0.46 -39.22
C PHE A 563 -30.73 1.72 -40.02
N PRO A 564 -29.91 2.63 -39.47
CA PRO A 564 -29.42 3.82 -40.18
C PRO A 564 -28.28 3.41 -41.13
N PHE A 565 -28.52 2.37 -41.92
CA PHE A 565 -27.57 1.76 -42.81
C PHE A 565 -28.32 1.33 -44.06
N THR A 566 -27.88 1.87 -45.19
CA THR A 566 -28.39 1.53 -46.51
C THR A 566 -27.33 0.77 -47.29
N VAL A 567 -27.81 -0.18 -48.08
CA VAL A 567 -27.02 -1.01 -49.00
C VAL A 567 -27.59 -0.89 -50.39
N SER A 568 -26.77 -1.09 -51.41
CA SER A 568 -27.32 -1.24 -52.76
C SER A 568 -28.10 -2.56 -52.83
N ALA A 569 -29.15 -2.62 -53.66
CA ALA A 569 -29.86 -3.86 -53.95
C ALA A 569 -28.93 -4.94 -54.55
N TYR A 570 -27.77 -4.53 -55.08
CA TYR A 570 -26.72 -5.41 -55.56
C TYR A 570 -25.91 -6.05 -54.41
N ASP A 571 -25.59 -5.26 -53.38
CA ASP A 571 -24.71 -5.67 -52.27
C ASP A 571 -25.44 -6.50 -51.20
N ILE A 572 -26.77 -6.35 -51.06
CA ILE A 572 -27.55 -7.11 -50.07
C ILE A 572 -27.32 -8.62 -50.21
N THR A 573 -27.14 -9.09 -51.45
CA THR A 573 -26.85 -10.48 -51.78
C THR A 573 -25.57 -10.96 -51.12
N GLY A 574 -24.52 -10.13 -51.04
CA GLY A 574 -23.30 -10.47 -50.32
C GLY A 574 -23.41 -10.29 -48.80
N VAL A 575 -24.13 -9.26 -48.35
CA VAL A 575 -24.30 -8.94 -46.92
C VAL A 575 -24.92 -10.10 -46.14
N VAL A 576 -25.93 -10.77 -46.68
CA VAL A 576 -26.60 -11.88 -45.97
C VAL A 576 -25.65 -13.07 -45.72
N SER A 577 -24.80 -13.44 -46.67
CA SER A 577 -23.80 -14.51 -46.46
C SER A 577 -22.65 -14.05 -45.58
N PHE A 578 -22.24 -12.79 -45.66
CA PHE A 578 -21.24 -12.22 -44.77
C PHE A 578 -21.71 -12.24 -43.29
N LEU A 579 -22.97 -11.89 -43.04
CA LEU A 579 -23.56 -11.97 -41.70
C LEU A 579 -23.84 -13.42 -41.29
N GLN A 580 -24.22 -14.30 -42.21
CA GLN A 580 -24.38 -15.72 -41.93
C GLN A 580 -23.07 -16.36 -41.45
N GLU A 581 -21.95 -16.08 -42.12
CA GLU A 581 -20.62 -16.54 -41.66
C GLU A 581 -20.32 -16.00 -40.26
N HIS A 582 -20.56 -14.70 -40.02
CA HIS A 582 -20.36 -14.10 -38.71
C HIS A 582 -21.15 -14.82 -37.62
N PHE A 583 -22.45 -15.04 -37.84
CA PHE A 583 -23.33 -15.67 -36.86
C PHE A 583 -22.96 -17.14 -36.66
N ARG A 584 -22.56 -17.87 -37.70
CA ARG A 584 -22.09 -19.25 -37.57
C ARG A 584 -20.82 -19.36 -36.73
N ASN A 585 -19.92 -18.35 -36.75
CA ASN A 585 -18.76 -18.35 -35.86
C ASN A 585 -19.14 -18.29 -34.36
N PHE A 586 -20.39 -17.91 -34.03
CA PHE A 586 -20.93 -17.92 -32.66
C PHE A 586 -21.82 -19.14 -32.35
N SER A 587 -21.87 -20.16 -33.21
CA SER A 587 -22.70 -21.37 -32.95
C SER A 587 -22.06 -22.32 -31.95
N ASP A 588 -20.72 -22.43 -31.94
CA ASP A 588 -19.99 -23.47 -31.22
C ASP A 588 -19.30 -22.96 -29.94
N THR A 589 -19.49 -21.68 -29.60
CA THR A 589 -18.74 -21.01 -28.54
C THR A 589 -19.66 -20.35 -27.51
N ALA A 590 -19.59 -20.79 -26.24
CA ALA A 590 -20.24 -20.12 -25.10
C ALA A 590 -19.49 -18.86 -24.60
N LEU A 591 -18.50 -18.38 -25.37
CA LEU A 591 -17.67 -17.23 -25.07
C LEU A 591 -17.89 -16.18 -26.16
N GLY A 592 -18.42 -15.01 -25.79
CA GLY A 592 -18.71 -13.95 -26.75
C GLY A 592 -19.80 -12.99 -26.27
N VAL A 593 -20.25 -12.12 -27.17
CA VAL A 593 -21.31 -11.13 -26.91
C VAL A 593 -22.71 -11.74 -27.09
N PHE A 594 -22.81 -12.79 -27.90
CA PHE A 594 -24.02 -13.59 -28.13
C PHE A 594 -23.63 -14.99 -28.62
N ALA A 595 -24.57 -15.94 -28.55
CA ALA A 595 -24.46 -17.28 -29.13
C ALA A 595 -25.64 -17.51 -30.08
N THR A 596 -25.44 -18.27 -31.15
CA THR A 596 -26.42 -18.44 -32.22
C THR A 596 -26.82 -19.90 -32.41
N PHE A 597 -28.07 -20.10 -32.81
CA PHE A 597 -28.65 -21.39 -33.14
C PHE A 597 -29.51 -21.22 -34.40
N ALA A 598 -29.60 -22.27 -35.22
CA ALA A 598 -30.45 -22.30 -36.41
C ALA A 598 -30.30 -21.06 -37.33
N VAL A 599 -29.08 -20.83 -37.84
CA VAL A 599 -28.77 -19.70 -38.72
C VAL A 599 -28.96 -20.09 -40.19
N HIS A 600 -29.90 -19.43 -40.88
CA HIS A 600 -30.16 -19.66 -42.31
C HIS A 600 -30.53 -18.38 -43.06
N ILE A 601 -30.37 -18.45 -44.38
CA ILE A 601 -30.78 -17.40 -45.32
C ILE A 601 -32.10 -17.84 -45.95
N PHE A 602 -32.98 -16.89 -46.25
CA PHE A 602 -34.27 -17.16 -46.89
C PHE A 602 -34.57 -16.11 -47.98
N LYS A 603 -35.47 -16.47 -48.90
CA LYS A 603 -36.06 -15.57 -49.90
C LYS A 603 -37.45 -15.14 -49.45
N GLN A 604 -37.77 -13.86 -49.57
CA GLN A 604 -39.12 -13.36 -49.36
C GLN A 604 -39.94 -13.52 -50.65
N SER A 605 -41.27 -13.55 -50.55
CA SER A 605 -42.18 -13.69 -51.70
C SER A 605 -42.01 -12.59 -52.77
N GLU A 606 -41.38 -11.46 -52.41
CA GLU A 606 -41.05 -10.34 -53.31
C GLU A 606 -39.64 -10.46 -53.94
N GLY A 607 -38.95 -11.60 -53.79
CA GLY A 607 -37.60 -11.82 -54.35
C GLY A 607 -36.46 -11.21 -53.53
N LYS A 608 -36.74 -10.61 -52.37
CA LYS A 608 -35.74 -10.03 -51.47
C LYS A 608 -35.09 -11.08 -50.57
N LEU A 609 -33.83 -10.88 -50.22
CA LEU A 609 -33.09 -11.77 -49.32
C LEU A 609 -33.23 -11.34 -47.87
N GLY A 610 -33.25 -12.34 -46.99
CA GLY A 610 -33.21 -12.16 -45.55
C GLY A 610 -32.41 -13.25 -44.85
N MET A 611 -32.16 -13.03 -43.56
CA MET A 611 -31.43 -13.95 -42.70
C MET A 611 -32.18 -14.11 -41.38
N GLN A 612 -32.28 -15.33 -40.88
CA GLN A 612 -32.84 -15.65 -39.58
C GLN A 612 -31.84 -16.39 -38.69
N ALA A 613 -32.00 -16.18 -37.38
CA ALA A 613 -31.26 -16.91 -36.36
C ALA A 613 -32.02 -16.91 -35.02
N GLN A 614 -31.84 -17.95 -34.21
CA GLN A 614 -32.12 -17.89 -32.79
C GLN A 614 -30.86 -17.46 -32.05
N VAL A 615 -30.98 -16.50 -31.13
CA VAL A 615 -29.83 -15.84 -30.50
C VAL A 615 -30.01 -15.86 -28.99
N ALA A 616 -29.02 -16.37 -28.27
CA ALA A 616 -28.86 -16.18 -26.83
C ALA A 616 -27.91 -15.00 -26.57
N LEU A 617 -28.28 -14.08 -25.68
CA LEU A 617 -27.52 -12.85 -25.45
C LEU A 617 -26.70 -12.94 -24.15
N ALA A 618 -25.47 -12.43 -24.17
CA ALA A 618 -24.65 -12.31 -22.97
C ALA A 618 -25.15 -11.17 -22.05
N PRO A 619 -25.02 -11.28 -20.72
CA PRO A 619 -24.50 -12.43 -19.95
C PRO A 619 -25.42 -13.65 -20.02
N PHE A 620 -24.87 -14.82 -20.36
CA PHE A 620 -25.65 -16.04 -20.60
C PHE A 620 -26.38 -16.56 -19.35
N ASP A 621 -25.87 -16.22 -18.16
CA ASP A 621 -26.49 -16.57 -16.86
C ASP A 621 -27.90 -15.96 -16.68
N LEU A 622 -28.22 -14.89 -17.41
CA LEU A 622 -29.54 -14.26 -17.38
C LEU A 622 -30.58 -14.99 -18.23
N GLY A 623 -30.19 -16.04 -18.97
CA GLY A 623 -31.10 -16.88 -19.76
C GLY A 623 -31.88 -16.11 -20.84
N VAL A 624 -31.35 -15.00 -21.35
CA VAL A 624 -32.00 -14.15 -22.35
C VAL A 624 -31.83 -14.74 -23.74
N SER A 625 -32.94 -15.12 -24.38
CA SER A 625 -32.93 -15.60 -25.77
C SER A 625 -33.98 -14.88 -26.62
N GLN A 626 -33.71 -14.78 -27.92
CA GLN A 626 -34.55 -14.09 -28.90
C GLN A 626 -34.51 -14.74 -30.28
N ARG A 627 -35.57 -14.55 -31.06
CA ARG A 627 -35.54 -14.78 -32.51
C ARG A 627 -35.10 -13.48 -33.21
N PHE A 628 -34.16 -13.59 -34.14
CA PHE A 628 -33.61 -12.51 -34.95
C PHE A 628 -33.98 -12.74 -36.41
N ALA A 629 -34.46 -11.70 -37.08
CA ALA A 629 -34.58 -11.67 -38.53
C ALA A 629 -34.04 -10.34 -39.07
N LEU A 630 -33.29 -10.43 -40.16
CA LEU A 630 -32.81 -9.30 -40.94
C LEU A 630 -33.40 -9.40 -42.34
N MET A 631 -33.94 -8.29 -42.84
CA MET A 631 -34.58 -8.20 -44.14
C MET A 631 -34.17 -6.91 -44.84
N ALA A 632 -34.03 -6.97 -46.16
CA ALA A 632 -33.98 -5.79 -46.99
C ALA A 632 -35.39 -5.24 -47.24
N GLN A 633 -35.54 -3.92 -47.16
CA GLN A 633 -36.75 -3.21 -47.59
C GLN A 633 -36.37 -2.10 -48.58
N PRO A 634 -37.24 -1.74 -49.54
CA PRO A 634 -36.98 -0.63 -50.44
C PRO A 634 -36.83 0.68 -49.67
N SER A 635 -35.84 1.50 -50.02
CA SER A 635 -35.72 2.87 -49.52
C SER A 635 -36.48 3.85 -50.44
N GLU A 636 -36.51 5.13 -50.08
CA GLU A 636 -37.04 6.21 -50.93
C GLU A 636 -36.23 6.41 -52.23
N ILE A 637 -34.99 5.89 -52.27
CA ILE A 637 -34.08 5.98 -53.41
C ILE A 637 -34.08 4.64 -54.17
N GLU A 638 -34.40 4.69 -55.46
CA GLU A 638 -34.39 3.52 -56.34
C GLU A 638 -33.00 2.86 -56.40
N GLY A 639 -32.95 1.53 -56.25
CA GLY A 639 -31.71 0.75 -56.21
C GLY A 639 -30.98 0.73 -54.86
N ILE A 640 -31.49 1.45 -53.85
CA ILE A 640 -30.99 1.43 -52.47
C ILE A 640 -32.01 0.75 -51.56
N GLU A 641 -31.53 -0.18 -50.74
CA GLU A 641 -32.30 -0.90 -49.74
C GLU A 641 -31.89 -0.50 -48.33
N GLU A 642 -32.89 -0.41 -47.45
CA GLU A 642 -32.73 -0.27 -46.03
C GLU A 642 -32.72 -1.64 -45.35
N ILE A 643 -31.97 -1.74 -44.26
CA ILE A 643 -31.93 -2.95 -43.45
C ILE A 643 -32.96 -2.83 -42.32
N ARG A 644 -34.00 -3.67 -42.38
CA ARG A 644 -34.99 -3.83 -41.31
C ARG A 644 -34.64 -5.04 -40.46
N ILE A 645 -34.73 -4.86 -39.14
CA ILE A 645 -34.41 -5.89 -38.16
C ILE A 645 -35.59 -6.12 -37.23
N LEU A 646 -35.97 -7.39 -37.10
CA LEU A 646 -36.95 -7.86 -36.14
C LEU A 646 -36.26 -8.67 -35.05
N LEU A 647 -36.52 -8.33 -33.78
CA LEU A 647 -36.09 -9.11 -32.63
C LEU A 647 -37.31 -9.44 -31.78
N ARG A 648 -37.61 -10.72 -31.55
CA ARG A 648 -38.68 -11.14 -30.63
C ARG A 648 -38.09 -11.86 -29.43
N ARG A 649 -38.40 -11.40 -28.23
CA ARG A 649 -38.00 -12.06 -26.97
C ARG A 649 -38.64 -13.45 -26.89
N VAL A 650 -37.83 -14.46 -26.60
CA VAL A 650 -38.27 -15.84 -26.34
C VAL A 650 -38.18 -16.17 -24.86
N SER A 651 -37.08 -15.77 -24.20
CA SER A 651 -36.85 -15.99 -22.76
C SER A 651 -36.08 -14.83 -22.10
N GLY A 652 -36.03 -14.83 -20.76
CA GLY A 652 -35.35 -13.82 -19.95
C GLY A 652 -36.23 -12.61 -19.61
N THR A 653 -35.83 -11.79 -18.62
CA THR A 653 -36.64 -10.63 -18.21
C THR A 653 -36.64 -9.54 -19.28
N ARG A 654 -37.73 -8.75 -19.37
CA ARG A 654 -37.84 -7.66 -20.36
C ARG A 654 -36.74 -6.60 -20.19
N GLY A 655 -36.36 -6.29 -18.95
CA GLY A 655 -35.31 -5.30 -18.66
C GLY A 655 -33.92 -5.78 -19.11
N ASP A 656 -33.60 -7.05 -18.87
CA ASP A 656 -32.33 -7.65 -19.30
C ASP A 656 -32.25 -7.77 -20.81
N TRP A 657 -33.33 -8.21 -21.45
CA TRP A 657 -33.45 -8.27 -22.91
C TRP A 657 -33.24 -6.91 -23.58
N GLN A 658 -33.80 -5.83 -23.04
CA GLN A 658 -33.58 -4.47 -23.56
C GLN A 658 -32.12 -4.00 -23.41
N ARG A 659 -31.46 -4.31 -22.28
CA ARG A 659 -30.06 -3.94 -22.05
C ARG A 659 -29.12 -4.73 -22.96
N ALA A 660 -29.32 -6.04 -23.05
CA ALA A 660 -28.50 -6.93 -23.86
C ALA A 660 -28.60 -6.60 -25.36
N ASN A 661 -29.79 -6.21 -25.83
CA ASN A 661 -29.97 -5.78 -27.22
C ASN A 661 -29.20 -4.53 -27.61
N ARG A 662 -28.85 -3.63 -26.67
CA ARG A 662 -27.97 -2.49 -27.00
C ARG A 662 -26.59 -2.96 -27.43
N VAL A 663 -26.08 -4.01 -26.79
CA VAL A 663 -24.76 -4.58 -27.09
C VAL A 663 -24.83 -5.35 -28.40
N PHE A 664 -25.84 -6.21 -28.56
CA PHE A 664 -26.08 -6.97 -29.80
C PHE A 664 -26.21 -6.08 -31.04
N ILE A 665 -27.02 -5.03 -30.97
CA ILE A 665 -27.24 -4.10 -32.08
C ILE A 665 -25.98 -3.31 -32.43
N ASN A 666 -25.17 -2.95 -31.44
CA ASN A 666 -23.88 -2.30 -31.69
C ASN A 666 -22.90 -3.25 -32.38
N GLU A 667 -22.88 -4.53 -32.03
CA GLU A 667 -22.05 -5.53 -32.71
C GLU A 667 -22.51 -5.75 -34.15
N LEU A 668 -23.82 -5.88 -34.40
CA LEU A 668 -24.34 -6.00 -35.75
C LEU A 668 -24.00 -4.77 -36.61
N ARG A 669 -24.12 -3.56 -36.04
CA ARG A 669 -23.69 -2.32 -36.72
C ARG A 669 -22.21 -2.36 -37.08
N LYS A 670 -21.36 -2.83 -36.18
CA LYS A 670 -19.92 -2.94 -36.43
C LYS A 670 -19.65 -3.86 -37.63
N GLN A 671 -20.34 -4.99 -37.74
CA GLN A 671 -20.21 -5.89 -38.89
C GLN A 671 -20.66 -5.24 -40.20
N LEU A 672 -21.77 -4.51 -40.20
CA LEU A 672 -22.22 -3.74 -41.37
C LEU A 672 -21.23 -2.64 -41.77
N LEU A 673 -20.53 -2.03 -40.81
CA LEU A 673 -19.45 -1.08 -41.11
C LEU A 673 -18.21 -1.78 -41.68
N ILE A 674 -17.85 -2.97 -41.17
CA ILE A 674 -16.76 -3.80 -41.71
C ILE A 674 -17.05 -4.15 -43.17
N TRP A 675 -18.29 -4.52 -43.49
CA TRP A 675 -18.72 -4.78 -44.87
C TRP A 675 -18.30 -3.65 -45.82
N ARG A 676 -18.53 -2.38 -45.47
CA ARG A 676 -18.15 -1.22 -46.31
C ARG A 676 -16.64 -1.06 -46.51
N SER A 677 -15.82 -1.61 -45.63
CA SER A 677 -14.36 -1.54 -45.74
C SER A 677 -13.76 -2.69 -46.55
N LEU A 678 -14.56 -3.68 -46.95
CA LEU A 678 -14.07 -4.83 -47.69
C LEU A 678 -13.64 -4.45 -49.10
N SER A 679 -12.60 -5.12 -49.61
CA SER A 679 -12.22 -4.97 -51.00
C SER A 679 -13.32 -5.51 -51.92
N PRO A 680 -13.55 -4.92 -53.11
CA PRO A 680 -14.60 -5.37 -54.03
C PRO A 680 -14.53 -6.86 -54.38
N GLN A 681 -13.32 -7.42 -54.47
CA GLN A 681 -13.08 -8.85 -54.75
C GLN A 681 -13.67 -9.76 -53.65
N VAL A 682 -13.57 -9.33 -52.40
CA VAL A 682 -14.11 -10.08 -51.24
C VAL A 682 -15.63 -9.95 -51.20
N MET A 683 -16.18 -8.77 -51.46
CA MET A 683 -17.63 -8.56 -51.55
C MET A 683 -18.24 -9.46 -52.63
N GLU A 684 -17.61 -9.56 -53.80
CA GLU A 684 -18.10 -10.40 -54.90
C GLU A 684 -18.05 -11.90 -54.56
N ARG A 685 -17.04 -12.34 -53.78
CA ARG A 685 -16.98 -13.72 -53.30
C ARG A 685 -18.18 -14.08 -52.42
N TYR A 686 -18.56 -13.18 -51.49
CA TYR A 686 -19.75 -13.38 -50.66
C TYR A 686 -21.02 -13.40 -51.50
N ARG A 687 -21.11 -12.51 -52.48
CA ARG A 687 -22.25 -12.45 -53.41
C ARG A 687 -22.38 -13.73 -54.24
N ALA A 688 -21.29 -14.23 -54.80
CA ALA A 688 -21.24 -15.47 -55.55
C ALA A 688 -21.68 -16.68 -54.69
N SER A 689 -21.29 -16.70 -53.40
CA SER A 689 -21.72 -17.74 -52.46
C SER A 689 -23.23 -17.78 -52.28
N THR A 690 -23.88 -16.62 -52.14
CA THR A 690 -25.34 -16.55 -52.03
C THR A 690 -26.04 -16.96 -53.32
N LEU A 691 -25.49 -16.54 -54.47
CA LEU A 691 -26.05 -16.86 -55.79
C LEU A 691 -25.95 -18.36 -56.11
N GLN A 692 -24.87 -19.04 -55.70
CA GLN A 692 -24.75 -20.49 -55.86
C GLN A 692 -25.84 -21.26 -55.11
N GLN A 693 -26.28 -20.75 -53.96
CA GLN A 693 -27.32 -21.37 -53.14
C GLN A 693 -28.71 -20.84 -53.50
N TRP A 694 -28.83 -19.95 -54.49
CA TRP A 694 -30.06 -19.18 -54.74
C TRP A 694 -31.28 -20.05 -54.95
N GLU A 695 -31.18 -21.14 -55.72
CA GLU A 695 -32.32 -22.04 -55.99
C GLU A 695 -32.75 -22.83 -54.75
N GLU A 696 -31.80 -23.17 -53.88
CA GLU A 696 -32.00 -23.99 -52.67
C GLU A 696 -32.57 -23.20 -51.47
N LEU A 697 -32.56 -21.87 -51.54
CA LEU A 697 -33.04 -21.03 -50.43
C LEU A 697 -34.55 -21.22 -50.18
N PRO A 698 -34.98 -21.40 -48.92
CA PRO A 698 -36.40 -21.48 -48.56
C PRO A 698 -37.11 -20.15 -48.81
N VAL A 699 -38.39 -20.22 -49.18
CA VAL A 699 -39.24 -19.04 -49.34
C VAL A 699 -40.04 -18.82 -48.06
N GLU A 700 -39.77 -17.73 -47.35
CA GLU A 700 -40.42 -17.40 -46.07
C GLU A 700 -41.03 -15.99 -46.13
N ASN A 701 -42.24 -15.83 -45.57
CA ASN A 701 -42.91 -14.53 -45.51
C ASN A 701 -42.88 -13.98 -44.08
N VAL A 702 -41.79 -13.32 -43.74
CA VAL A 702 -41.57 -12.75 -42.40
C VAL A 702 -42.26 -11.40 -42.29
N ARG A 703 -43.27 -11.30 -41.42
CA ARG A 703 -43.98 -10.06 -41.12
C ARG A 703 -43.89 -9.73 -39.63
N PRO A 704 -43.81 -8.45 -39.22
CA PRO A 704 -43.71 -8.08 -37.81
C PRO A 704 -44.82 -8.67 -36.93
N GLU A 705 -46.03 -8.78 -37.47
CA GLU A 705 -47.23 -9.27 -36.77
C GLU A 705 -47.19 -10.77 -36.50
N THR A 706 -46.63 -11.56 -37.42
CA THR A 706 -46.57 -13.03 -37.32
C THR A 706 -45.19 -13.55 -36.90
N PHE A 707 -44.20 -12.67 -36.77
CA PHE A 707 -42.82 -13.07 -36.51
C PHE A 707 -42.66 -13.68 -35.12
N GLY A 708 -42.42 -14.99 -35.06
CA GLY A 708 -42.18 -15.70 -33.80
C GLY A 708 -43.42 -16.23 -33.09
N GLU A 709 -44.61 -16.09 -33.70
CA GLU A 709 -45.73 -16.99 -33.41
C GLU A 709 -45.46 -18.32 -34.12
N ASN A 710 -45.55 -19.43 -33.38
CA ASN A 710 -45.57 -20.73 -34.06
C ASN A 710 -46.83 -20.78 -34.93
N PRO A 711 -46.79 -21.38 -36.12
CA PRO A 711 -48.00 -21.69 -36.88
C PRO A 711 -48.98 -22.53 -36.04
#